data_AF-A0AAV6UCY8-F1
#
_entry.id   AF-A0AAV6UCY8-F1
#
_cell.length_a   1.000
_cell.length_b   1.000
_cell.length_c   1.000
_cell.angle_alpha   90.00
_cell.angle_beta   90.00
_cell.angle_gamma   90.00
#
_symmetry.space_group_name_H-M   'P 1'
#
loop_
_entity.id
_entity.type
_entity.pdbx_description
1 polymer ?
#
loop_
_entity_poly.entity_id
_entity_poly.type
_entity_poly.pdbx_seq_one_letter_code
_entity_poly.pdbx_strand_id
1 'polypeptide(L)'
;VLKAITKMVEEWVKSKSTIAVNQGPNLKEKTILLVKMMQFLEKRFPNDLDLNAQFLELVHYVYKDESLKSSELGAKLEPAFLAGLRCVQPHIRAKFFEVFDGSIRRKLYERVLYIGCSQNWDLIGPHFWIKQAIELVLVTATDGAAVQSATPATMLPAITAVVEHADPKDRATFAMSSLVVKESSPDVVSVEPKEEDMEIDLNPGEAASKDATKVSLQALLKKQAKLQEILHQVSTSQLLGCTSQLCHLDTPLAAKLWVTLFPRLWKIFSDKQQTNLSSELVHFISSGIHLGQMDCHPDATGIWTEGMMLCSPAIPIKPFMLKYQGTSHNLWHRACLQLEHACAERGHMSARSASQEGKTEADESLDILCELYSSLREEDLWGGLWAKRARYEETTGAVQFEQQGQFLSALEWYRAALTRQQVENTPMPMHLNSEVKMWVNQIIRCHRELNDWEGLLTLGTGMQDWNLVLESAWRQQPNWNLMKEAAAQVELTCRREEMWKLHLYKGYLSICHKDERNLASVEKTVELCSNLCIKEWRRLPHVVSHIHLPILQAAQQIIELQDAVQIHQGLQPTHIGRNASLHEMKAIVKTWRNRLPVVSDDLSHWSEIFYWRQEHYRAIVSSYEGAPQTTPPSEVQANHAMLGVHASAQSIIHYGKVARKHGLTSVCLDALGQ
;
A
#
# COMPACT_ATOMS: atom_id res chain seq x y z
N VAL A 1 24.40 -6.47 -32.17
CA VAL A 1 24.12 -5.17 -32.82
C VAL A 1 24.02 -4.03 -31.81
N LEU A 2 23.08 -4.03 -30.86
CA LEU A 2 22.91 -2.93 -29.89
C LEU A 2 24.15 -2.62 -29.03
N LYS A 3 24.89 -3.64 -28.58
CA LYS A 3 26.19 -3.46 -27.88
C LYS A 3 27.20 -2.69 -28.75
N ALA A 4 27.25 -2.98 -30.05
CA ALA A 4 28.13 -2.28 -30.98
C ALA A 4 27.69 -0.82 -31.21
N ILE A 5 26.38 -0.57 -31.31
CA ILE A 5 25.84 0.81 -31.39
C ILE A 5 26.21 1.60 -30.13
N THR A 6 26.05 1.01 -28.94
CA THR A 6 26.41 1.64 -27.66
C THR A 6 27.89 2.02 -27.64
N LYS A 7 28.77 1.13 -28.10
CA LYS A 7 30.21 1.41 -28.24
C LYS A 7 30.52 2.54 -29.22
N MET A 8 29.84 2.60 -30.37
CA MET A 8 30.00 3.69 -31.33
C MET A 8 29.60 5.05 -30.73
N VAL A 9 28.49 5.09 -29.99
CA VAL A 9 28.02 6.31 -29.31
C VAL A 9 28.98 6.70 -28.20
N GLU A 10 29.50 5.73 -27.45
CA GLU A 10 30.52 5.94 -26.42
C GLU A 10 31.78 6.60 -27.02
N GLU A 11 32.28 6.10 -28.15
CA GLU A 11 33.43 6.68 -28.86
C GLU A 11 33.16 8.13 -29.28
N TRP A 12 31.96 8.43 -29.81
CA TRP A 12 31.58 9.80 -30.17
C TRP A 12 31.45 10.75 -28.98
N VAL A 13 31.01 10.27 -27.82
CA VAL A 13 30.87 11.09 -26.60
C VAL A 13 32.22 11.32 -25.95
N LYS A 14 33.11 10.31 -25.93
CA LYS A 14 34.45 10.39 -25.34
C LYS A 14 35.45 11.12 -26.23
N SER A 15 35.21 11.25 -27.53
CA SER A 15 36.13 11.92 -28.45
C SER A 15 36.30 13.41 -28.14
N LYS A 16 37.50 13.82 -27.69
CA LYS A 16 37.87 15.22 -27.45
C LYS A 16 38.66 15.87 -28.60
N SER A 17 38.92 15.13 -29.68
CA SER A 17 39.69 15.61 -30.85
C SER A 17 38.85 16.54 -31.74
N THR A 18 39.39 17.71 -32.09
CA THR A 18 38.74 18.71 -32.97
C THR A 18 38.33 18.15 -34.33
N ILE A 19 39.08 17.21 -34.89
CA ILE A 19 38.75 16.55 -36.17
C ILE A 19 37.54 15.62 -36.00
N ALA A 20 37.49 14.86 -34.91
CA ALA A 20 36.39 13.94 -34.61
C ALA A 20 35.10 14.67 -34.19
N VAL A 21 35.21 15.83 -33.53
CA VAL A 21 34.08 16.68 -33.18
C VAL A 21 33.45 17.34 -34.41
N ASN A 22 34.26 17.68 -35.43
CA ASN A 22 33.78 18.30 -36.67
C ASN A 22 33.21 17.30 -37.69
N GLN A 23 33.62 16.03 -37.64
CA GLN A 23 33.13 14.96 -38.53
C GLN A 23 32.06 14.07 -37.87
N GLY A 24 31.87 14.18 -36.55
CA GLY A 24 30.90 13.41 -35.77
C GLY A 24 29.58 14.16 -35.52
N PRO A 25 28.58 13.49 -34.92
CA PRO A 25 27.31 14.11 -34.58
C PRO A 25 27.49 15.24 -33.57
N ASN A 26 26.69 16.30 -33.71
CA ASN A 26 26.72 17.43 -32.78
C ASN A 26 26.15 17.03 -31.40
N LEU A 27 26.33 17.88 -30.39
CA LEU A 27 25.87 17.59 -29.02
C LEU A 27 24.36 17.30 -28.96
N LYS A 28 23.54 18.00 -29.76
CA LYS A 28 22.09 17.82 -29.80
C LYS A 28 21.70 16.45 -30.35
N GLU A 29 22.35 15.99 -31.41
CA GLU A 29 22.16 14.67 -32.02
C GLU A 29 22.60 13.55 -31.08
N LYS A 30 23.75 13.72 -30.42
CA LYS A 30 24.23 12.81 -29.37
C LYS A 30 23.20 12.67 -28.25
N THR A 31 22.65 13.79 -27.76
CA THR A 31 21.62 13.80 -26.73
C THR A 31 20.34 13.08 -27.17
N ILE A 32 19.83 13.35 -28.39
CA ILE A 32 18.64 12.67 -28.91
C ILE A 32 18.86 11.17 -29.00
N LEU A 33 20.03 10.74 -29.48
CA LEU A 33 20.37 9.34 -29.61
C LEU A 33 20.44 8.65 -28.24
N LEU A 34 21.11 9.26 -27.25
CA LEU A 34 21.23 8.71 -25.90
C LEU A 34 19.88 8.61 -25.18
N VAL A 35 19.02 9.64 -25.30
CA VAL A 35 17.66 9.60 -24.74
C VAL A 35 16.81 8.50 -25.39
N LYS A 36 16.92 8.31 -26.71
CA LYS A 36 16.24 7.19 -27.39
C LYS A 36 16.79 5.85 -26.91
N MET A 37 18.11 5.71 -26.80
CA MET A 37 18.75 4.48 -26.30
C MET A 37 18.25 4.14 -24.90
N MET A 38 18.21 5.11 -23.98
CA MET A 38 17.63 4.95 -22.64
C MET A 38 16.21 4.36 -22.70
N GLN A 39 15.30 5.01 -23.43
CA GLN A 39 13.90 4.57 -23.54
C GLN A 39 13.76 3.17 -24.15
N PHE A 40 14.58 2.84 -25.15
CA PHE A 40 14.55 1.54 -25.80
C PHE A 40 15.13 0.43 -24.93
N LEU A 41 16.24 0.70 -24.23
CA LEU A 41 16.88 -0.27 -23.34
C LEU A 41 15.97 -0.62 -22.16
N GLU A 42 15.40 0.39 -21.51
CA GLU A 42 14.51 0.17 -20.37
C GLU A 42 13.22 -0.56 -20.75
N LYS A 43 12.61 -0.22 -21.90
CA LYS A 43 11.32 -0.83 -22.30
C LYS A 43 11.45 -2.19 -22.98
N ARG A 44 12.49 -2.40 -23.79
CA ARG A 44 12.60 -3.62 -24.62
C ARG A 44 13.60 -4.65 -24.11
N PHE A 45 14.61 -4.23 -23.33
CA PHE A 45 15.69 -5.10 -22.87
C PHE A 45 15.97 -4.97 -21.36
N PRO A 46 14.96 -5.00 -20.48
CA PRO A 46 15.17 -4.82 -19.03
C PRO A 46 16.05 -5.92 -18.41
N ASN A 47 16.10 -7.10 -19.02
CA ASN A 47 16.82 -8.28 -18.50
C ASN A 47 18.25 -8.43 -19.04
N ASP A 48 18.67 -7.64 -20.05
CA ASP A 48 20.04 -7.68 -20.58
C ASP A 48 20.94 -6.79 -19.72
N LEU A 49 21.43 -7.36 -18.62
CA LEU A 49 22.25 -6.65 -17.64
C LEU A 49 23.57 -6.13 -18.23
N ASP A 50 24.17 -6.85 -19.17
CA ASP A 50 25.44 -6.44 -19.79
C ASP A 50 25.26 -5.24 -20.71
N LEU A 51 24.20 -5.23 -21.52
CA LEU A 51 23.90 -4.09 -22.39
C LEU A 51 23.53 -2.86 -21.57
N ASN A 52 22.75 -3.06 -20.49
CA ASN A 52 22.41 -1.97 -19.56
C ASN A 52 23.66 -1.44 -18.85
N ALA A 53 24.55 -2.33 -18.40
CA ALA A 53 25.84 -1.95 -17.81
C ALA A 53 26.67 -1.08 -18.75
N GLN A 54 26.83 -1.48 -20.02
CA GLN A 54 27.57 -0.69 -21.02
C GLN A 54 26.98 0.71 -21.22
N PHE A 55 25.65 0.80 -21.29
CA PHE A 55 24.97 2.08 -21.41
C PHE A 55 25.13 2.95 -20.15
N LEU A 56 25.00 2.38 -18.97
CA LEU A 56 25.17 3.09 -17.70
C LEU A 56 26.60 3.57 -17.49
N GLU A 57 27.63 2.81 -17.88
CA GLU A 57 29.03 3.28 -17.85
C GLU A 57 29.23 4.52 -18.73
N LEU A 58 28.55 4.58 -19.88
CA LEU A 58 28.55 5.76 -20.74
C LEU A 58 27.88 6.96 -20.06
N VAL A 59 26.70 6.79 -19.45
CA VAL A 59 26.07 7.94 -18.76
C VAL A 59 26.85 8.34 -17.50
N HIS A 60 27.45 7.39 -16.77
CA HIS A 60 28.37 7.72 -15.67
C HIS A 60 29.55 8.58 -16.14
N TYR A 61 30.13 8.28 -17.31
CA TYR A 61 31.17 9.13 -17.90
C TYR A 61 30.69 10.56 -18.16
N VAL A 62 29.47 10.73 -18.67
CA VAL A 62 28.86 12.05 -18.91
C VAL A 62 28.74 12.86 -17.61
N TYR A 63 28.32 12.22 -16.51
CA TYR A 63 28.17 12.88 -15.22
C TYR A 63 29.48 13.13 -14.47
N LYS A 64 30.55 12.44 -14.83
CA LYS A 64 31.89 12.67 -14.28
C LYS A 64 32.63 13.83 -14.96
N ASP A 65 32.28 14.15 -16.21
CA ASP A 65 32.86 15.29 -16.94
C ASP A 65 32.00 16.55 -16.70
N GLU A 66 32.53 17.53 -15.94
CA GLU A 66 31.82 18.76 -15.59
C GLU A 66 31.34 19.58 -16.81
N SER A 67 32.03 19.48 -17.96
CA SER A 67 31.60 20.16 -19.19
C SER A 67 30.34 19.54 -19.80
N LEU A 68 30.18 18.22 -19.68
CA LEU A 68 29.04 17.49 -20.19
C LEU A 68 27.88 17.50 -19.20
N LYS A 69 28.17 17.38 -17.90
CA LYS A 69 27.20 17.46 -16.81
C LYS A 69 26.44 18.78 -16.76
N SER A 70 27.14 19.90 -16.94
CA SER A 70 26.53 21.25 -16.96
C SER A 70 25.82 21.60 -18.27
N SER A 71 25.93 20.74 -19.28
CA SER A 71 25.26 20.93 -20.57
C SER A 71 23.82 20.39 -20.58
N GLU A 72 23.06 20.68 -21.65
CA GLU A 72 21.71 20.14 -21.88
C GLU A 72 21.67 18.60 -21.85
N LEU A 73 22.80 17.94 -22.13
CA LEU A 73 22.93 16.48 -22.07
C LEU A 73 22.75 15.95 -20.64
N GLY A 74 23.31 16.61 -19.63
CA GLY A 74 23.18 16.22 -18.23
C GLY A 74 21.74 16.30 -17.75
N ALA A 75 21.03 17.39 -18.06
CA ALA A 75 19.61 17.52 -17.69
C ALA A 75 18.73 16.45 -18.36
N LYS A 76 18.96 16.14 -19.63
CA LYS A 76 18.16 15.15 -20.38
C LYS A 76 18.46 13.69 -20.02
N LEU A 77 19.61 13.41 -19.40
CA LEU A 77 19.99 12.08 -18.95
C LEU A 77 19.71 11.83 -17.46
N GLU A 78 19.05 12.74 -16.77
CA GLU A 78 18.64 12.55 -15.37
C GLU A 78 17.88 11.23 -15.14
N PRO A 79 16.91 10.82 -16.00
CA PRO A 79 16.26 9.53 -15.80
C PRO A 79 17.22 8.35 -15.91
N ALA A 80 18.23 8.42 -16.80
CA ALA A 80 19.26 7.40 -16.92
C ALA A 80 20.23 7.40 -15.72
N PHE A 81 20.52 8.57 -15.16
CA PHE A 81 21.31 8.69 -13.94
C PHE A 81 20.62 8.01 -12.75
N LEU A 82 19.34 8.30 -12.56
CA LEU A 82 18.53 7.64 -11.54
C LEU A 82 18.35 6.14 -11.83
N ALA A 83 18.32 5.74 -13.11
CA ALA A 83 18.37 4.32 -13.50
C ALA A 83 19.67 3.63 -13.04
N GLY A 84 20.78 4.35 -13.03
CA GLY A 84 22.05 3.90 -12.45
C GLY A 84 21.96 3.67 -10.94
N LEU A 85 21.28 4.55 -10.19
CA LEU A 85 21.07 4.41 -8.74
C LEU A 85 20.18 3.23 -8.35
N ARG A 86 19.31 2.74 -9.24
CA ARG A 86 18.48 1.54 -9.06
C ARG A 86 19.08 0.28 -9.70
N CYS A 87 20.28 0.36 -10.26
CA CYS A 87 20.91 -0.78 -10.93
C CYS A 87 21.11 -1.93 -9.95
N VAL A 88 20.75 -3.15 -10.37
CA VAL A 88 20.88 -4.37 -9.55
C VAL A 88 22.36 -4.67 -9.27
N GLN A 89 23.25 -4.35 -10.20
CA GLN A 89 24.69 -4.58 -10.08
C GLN A 89 25.34 -3.58 -9.10
N PRO A 90 25.86 -4.04 -7.94
CA PRO A 90 26.34 -3.13 -6.89
C PRO A 90 27.49 -2.23 -7.31
N HIS A 91 28.43 -2.75 -8.12
CA HIS A 91 29.60 -2.01 -8.56
C HIS A 91 29.25 -0.84 -9.50
N ILE A 92 28.22 -0.96 -10.33
CA ILE A 92 27.73 0.14 -11.16
C ILE A 92 26.99 1.14 -10.28
N ARG A 93 26.05 0.66 -9.46
CA ARG A 93 25.28 1.52 -8.54
C ARG A 93 26.18 2.38 -7.66
N ALA A 94 27.26 1.81 -7.12
CA ALA A 94 28.23 2.54 -6.30
C ALA A 94 28.87 3.74 -7.03
N LYS A 95 29.17 3.61 -8.33
CA LYS A 95 29.72 4.72 -9.15
C LYS A 95 28.73 5.87 -9.28
N PHE A 96 27.46 5.56 -9.53
CA PHE A 96 26.40 6.58 -9.60
C PHE A 96 26.16 7.22 -8.24
N PHE A 97 26.16 6.41 -7.18
CA PHE A 97 25.99 6.90 -5.82
C PHE A 97 27.15 7.83 -5.41
N GLU A 98 28.40 7.56 -5.80
CA GLU A 98 29.54 8.45 -5.56
C GLU A 98 29.31 9.85 -6.15
N VAL A 99 28.85 9.92 -7.40
CA VAL A 99 28.51 11.19 -8.05
C VAL A 99 27.33 11.88 -7.35
N PHE A 100 26.33 11.11 -6.94
CA PHE A 100 25.14 11.62 -6.24
C PHE A 100 25.50 12.18 -4.87
N ASP A 101 26.27 11.43 -4.09
CA ASP A 101 26.80 11.81 -2.78
C ASP A 101 27.65 13.09 -2.84
N GLY A 102 28.52 13.19 -3.85
CA GLY A 102 29.38 14.35 -4.08
C GLY A 102 28.64 15.62 -4.54
N SER A 103 27.40 15.49 -5.04
CA SER A 103 26.61 16.62 -5.51
C SER A 103 25.91 17.40 -4.39
N ILE A 104 25.80 16.82 -3.20
CA ILE A 104 25.10 17.39 -2.04
C ILE A 104 26.08 17.49 -0.87
N ARG A 105 26.05 18.58 -0.10
CA ARG A 105 26.94 18.69 1.05
C ARG A 105 26.67 17.55 2.05
N ARG A 106 27.73 17.07 2.71
CA ARG A 106 27.68 16.01 3.71
C ARG A 106 27.14 16.51 5.06
N LYS A 107 25.95 17.11 5.05
CA LYS A 107 25.21 17.59 6.21
C LYS A 107 23.82 16.96 6.24
N LEU A 108 23.46 16.32 7.35
CA LEU A 108 22.19 15.60 7.49
C LEU A 108 20.97 16.44 7.11
N TYR A 109 20.90 17.69 7.60
CA TYR A 109 19.79 18.61 7.31
C TYR A 109 19.65 18.90 5.80
N GLU A 110 20.76 19.21 5.12
CA GLU A 110 20.74 19.53 3.69
C GLU A 110 20.33 18.31 2.85
N ARG A 111 20.67 17.09 3.29
CA ARG A 111 20.27 15.86 2.59
C ARG A 111 18.81 15.50 2.76
N VAL A 112 18.28 15.60 3.98
CA VAL A 112 16.84 15.38 4.21
C VAL A 112 16.01 16.42 3.46
N LEU A 113 16.45 17.67 3.45
CA LEU A 113 15.83 18.73 2.65
C LEU A 113 15.90 18.42 1.16
N TYR A 114 17.05 17.99 0.64
CA TYR A 114 17.18 17.62 -0.77
C TYR A 114 16.22 16.49 -1.17
N ILE A 115 16.14 15.44 -0.35
CA ILE A 115 15.27 14.28 -0.59
C ILE A 115 13.79 14.69 -0.62
N GLY A 116 13.36 15.56 0.31
CA GLY A 116 11.96 15.97 0.41
C GLY A 116 11.55 17.14 -0.48
N CYS A 117 12.49 17.96 -0.97
CA CYS A 117 12.15 19.24 -1.60
C CYS A 117 12.72 19.43 -3.00
N SER A 118 13.85 18.80 -3.31
CA SER A 118 14.59 19.06 -4.55
C SER A 118 14.59 17.88 -5.50
N GLN A 119 14.67 16.65 -4.98
CA GLN A 119 14.72 15.47 -5.83
C GLN A 119 13.35 15.12 -6.40
N ASN A 120 13.27 14.98 -7.73
CA ASN A 120 12.09 14.42 -8.38
C ASN A 120 12.17 12.89 -8.38
N TRP A 121 11.35 12.24 -7.55
CA TRP A 121 11.30 10.78 -7.42
C TRP A 121 10.41 10.09 -8.48
N ASP A 122 9.62 10.84 -9.26
CA ASP A 122 8.78 10.29 -10.34
C ASP A 122 9.64 9.58 -11.41
N LEU A 123 10.83 10.10 -11.64
CA LEU A 123 11.81 9.57 -12.60
C LEU A 123 12.39 8.19 -12.21
N ILE A 124 12.25 7.76 -10.96
CA ILE A 124 12.66 6.42 -10.50
C ILE A 124 11.58 5.35 -10.79
N GLY A 125 10.39 5.78 -11.26
CA GLY A 125 9.30 4.89 -11.63
C GLY A 125 8.86 4.01 -10.44
N PRO A 126 8.49 2.74 -10.64
CA PRO A 126 7.93 1.88 -9.58
C PRO A 126 8.95 1.37 -8.55
N HIS A 127 10.20 1.86 -8.57
CA HIS A 127 11.23 1.39 -7.66
C HIS A 127 11.11 2.09 -6.29
N PHE A 128 11.35 1.33 -5.22
CA PHE A 128 11.26 1.80 -3.84
C PHE A 128 12.44 2.73 -3.49
N TRP A 129 12.25 4.02 -3.79
CA TRP A 129 13.30 5.05 -3.75
C TRP A 129 13.82 5.39 -2.34
N ILE A 130 13.14 4.94 -1.29
CA ILE A 130 13.60 5.06 0.10
C ILE A 130 14.97 4.39 0.30
N LYS A 131 15.33 3.41 -0.53
CA LYS A 131 16.66 2.79 -0.55
C LYS A 131 17.76 3.83 -0.77
N GLN A 132 17.57 4.71 -1.76
CA GLN A 132 18.50 5.80 -2.07
C GLN A 132 18.49 6.87 -0.97
N ALA A 133 17.33 7.16 -0.38
CA ALA A 133 17.22 8.08 0.76
C ALA A 133 17.99 7.58 1.99
N ILE A 134 17.91 6.29 2.32
CA ILE A 134 18.67 5.66 3.41
C ILE A 134 20.17 5.82 3.16
N GLU A 135 20.64 5.47 1.96
CA GLU A 135 22.07 5.54 1.63
C GLU A 135 22.60 6.98 1.73
N LEU A 136 21.86 7.96 1.19
CA LEU A 136 22.21 9.38 1.30
C LEU A 136 22.32 9.85 2.75
N VAL A 137 21.42 9.42 3.62
CA VAL A 137 21.41 9.84 5.02
C VAL A 137 22.53 9.14 5.80
N LEU A 138 22.68 7.82 5.64
CA LEU A 138 23.67 7.05 6.40
C LEU A 138 25.12 7.48 6.12
N VAL A 139 25.42 7.94 4.90
CA VAL A 139 26.76 8.43 4.55
C VAL A 139 27.12 9.73 5.28
N THR A 140 26.15 10.46 5.85
CA THR A 140 26.44 11.63 6.69
C THR A 140 26.95 11.29 8.09
N ALA A 141 26.94 10.02 8.47
CA ALA A 141 27.50 9.58 9.75
C ALA A 141 28.99 9.90 9.85
N THR A 142 29.44 10.19 11.07
CA THR A 142 30.84 10.51 11.36
C THR A 142 31.75 9.31 11.15
N ASP A 143 32.83 9.53 10.39
CA ASP A 143 33.84 8.49 10.16
C ASP A 143 34.64 8.26 11.46
N GLY A 144 34.91 6.99 11.78
CA GLY A 144 35.77 6.62 12.92
C GLY A 144 35.09 6.45 14.28
N ALA A 145 33.77 6.63 14.39
CA ALA A 145 33.05 6.24 15.60
C ALA A 145 33.08 4.72 15.78
N ALA A 146 33.47 4.24 16.97
CA ALA A 146 33.42 2.82 17.31
C ALA A 146 31.97 2.37 17.48
N VAL A 147 31.65 1.18 16.94
CA VAL A 147 30.31 0.58 17.10
C VAL A 147 30.13 0.17 18.56
N GLN A 148 29.04 0.62 19.19
CA GLN A 148 28.69 0.28 20.57
C GLN A 148 27.35 -0.45 20.62
N SER A 149 27.22 -1.40 21.55
CA SER A 149 25.93 -2.06 21.80
C SER A 149 24.95 -1.09 22.44
N ALA A 150 23.72 -1.07 21.94
CA ALA A 150 22.63 -0.32 22.54
C ALA A 150 22.19 -0.90 23.91
N THR A 151 22.57 -2.15 24.21
CA THR A 151 22.24 -2.83 25.48
C THR A 151 23.51 -3.43 26.11
N PRO A 152 24.27 -2.65 26.90
CA PRO A 152 25.50 -3.10 27.52
C PRO A 152 25.34 -4.34 28.42
N ALA A 153 24.14 -4.53 28.99
CA ALA A 153 23.80 -5.65 29.87
C ALA A 153 23.75 -7.02 29.16
N THR A 154 23.68 -7.05 27.82
CA THR A 154 23.68 -8.30 27.05
C THR A 154 25.09 -8.70 26.59
N MET A 155 26.10 -7.90 26.90
CA MET A 155 27.48 -8.21 26.53
C MET A 155 28.02 -9.34 27.40
N LEU A 156 28.75 -10.26 26.76
CA LEU A 156 29.50 -11.28 27.49
C LEU A 156 30.54 -10.59 28.38
N PRO A 157 30.81 -11.11 29.60
CA PRO A 157 31.87 -10.60 30.45
C PRO A 157 33.19 -10.59 29.69
N ALA A 158 33.96 -9.50 29.84
CA ALA A 158 35.30 -9.45 29.28
C ALA A 158 36.14 -10.61 29.83
N ILE A 159 37.07 -11.14 29.03
CA ILE A 159 38.01 -12.18 29.50
C ILE A 159 38.81 -11.68 30.72
N THR A 160 39.03 -10.37 30.82
CA THR A 160 39.65 -9.71 31.97
C THR A 160 38.77 -9.63 33.22
N ALA A 161 37.46 -9.92 33.15
CA ALA A 161 36.59 -9.97 34.33
C ALA A 161 37.01 -11.10 35.29
N VAL A 162 37.61 -12.20 34.77
CA VAL A 162 38.14 -13.28 35.60
C VAL A 162 39.35 -12.83 36.43
N VAL A 163 40.08 -11.80 35.97
CA VAL A 163 41.20 -11.18 36.71
C VAL A 163 40.70 -10.49 37.98
N GLU A 164 39.42 -10.12 38.05
CA GLU A 164 38.83 -9.58 39.27
C GLU A 164 38.56 -10.64 40.35
N HIS A 165 38.49 -11.91 39.94
CA HIS A 165 38.32 -13.05 40.84
C HIS A 165 39.66 -13.70 41.24
N ALA A 166 40.78 -13.21 40.70
CA ALA A 166 42.12 -13.72 40.98
C ALA A 166 42.72 -13.10 42.26
N ASP A 167 43.61 -13.85 42.91
CA ASP A 167 44.33 -13.39 44.11
C ASP A 167 45.16 -12.13 43.83
N PRO A 168 45.38 -11.25 44.83
CA PRO A 168 46.07 -9.96 44.64
C PRO A 168 47.47 -10.08 44.01
N LYS A 169 48.19 -11.18 44.29
CA LYS A 169 49.50 -11.47 43.70
C LYS A 169 49.38 -11.79 42.21
N ASP A 170 48.47 -12.69 41.83
CA ASP A 170 48.25 -13.10 40.44
C ASP A 170 47.75 -11.93 39.59
N ARG A 171 46.91 -11.08 40.18
CA ARG A 171 46.41 -9.83 39.60
C ARG A 171 47.54 -8.84 39.28
N ALA A 172 48.52 -8.71 40.18
CA ALA A 172 49.70 -7.85 39.97
C ALA A 172 50.63 -8.38 38.86
N THR A 173 50.86 -9.70 38.80
CA THR A 173 51.61 -10.33 37.70
C THR A 173 50.93 -10.18 36.35
N PHE A 174 49.59 -10.27 36.30
CA PHE A 174 48.82 -10.05 35.07
C PHE A 174 48.88 -8.58 34.61
N ALA A 175 48.78 -7.61 35.53
CA ALA A 175 48.90 -6.20 35.22
C ALA A 175 50.29 -5.84 34.66
N MET A 176 51.35 -6.37 35.25
CA MET A 176 52.73 -6.18 34.77
C MET A 176 52.95 -6.79 33.37
N SER A 177 52.38 -7.97 33.09
CA SER A 177 52.51 -8.62 31.78
C SER A 177 51.60 -8.02 30.69
N SER A 178 50.45 -7.44 31.06
CA SER A 178 49.58 -6.67 30.17
C SER A 178 50.21 -5.34 29.72
N LEU A 179 51.05 -4.71 30.54
CA LEU A 179 51.74 -3.46 30.20
C LEU A 179 52.88 -3.69 29.19
N VAL A 180 53.61 -4.80 29.32
CA VAL A 180 54.69 -5.19 28.39
C VAL A 180 54.18 -5.47 26.98
N VAL A 181 52.93 -5.94 26.82
CA VAL A 181 52.32 -6.15 25.50
C VAL A 181 51.90 -4.83 24.83
N LYS A 182 51.72 -3.75 25.59
CA LYS A 182 51.36 -2.42 25.06
C LYS A 182 52.56 -1.58 24.63
N GLU A 183 53.76 -1.82 25.17
CA GLU A 183 54.97 -1.02 24.88
C GLU A 183 55.75 -1.45 23.62
N SER A 184 55.46 -2.60 23.01
CA SER A 184 56.14 -2.99 21.76
C SER A 184 55.50 -2.32 20.54
N SER A 185 55.80 -1.04 20.34
CA SER A 185 55.71 -0.37 19.03
C SER A 185 56.83 -0.87 18.09
N PRO A 186 56.68 -0.74 16.75
CA PRO A 186 57.48 -1.50 15.80
C PRO A 186 58.72 -0.73 15.31
N ASP A 187 59.51 -0.12 16.20
CA ASP A 187 60.73 0.60 15.79
C ASP A 187 61.79 0.61 16.91
N VAL A 188 62.42 -0.53 17.20
CA VAL A 188 63.81 -0.53 17.72
C VAL A 188 64.56 -1.74 17.15
N VAL A 189 65.65 -1.43 16.49
CA VAL A 189 66.63 -2.31 15.86
C VAL A 189 67.18 -3.34 16.85
N SER A 190 67.30 -4.57 16.36
CA SER A 190 67.96 -5.72 16.98
C SER A 190 69.31 -5.37 17.63
N VAL A 191 69.40 -5.56 18.94
CA VAL A 191 70.67 -5.77 19.64
C VAL A 191 70.53 -7.09 20.40
N GLU A 192 71.34 -8.07 20.02
CA GLU A 192 71.47 -9.36 20.69
C GLU A 192 71.93 -9.16 22.15
N PRO A 193 71.30 -9.80 23.16
CA PRO A 193 71.88 -9.85 24.48
C PRO A 193 72.88 -10.99 24.55
N LYS A 194 74.11 -10.65 24.96
CA LYS A 194 75.14 -11.61 25.38
C LYS A 194 74.63 -12.43 26.56
N GLU A 195 74.81 -13.74 26.46
CA GLU A 195 74.65 -14.70 27.54
C GLU A 195 75.72 -14.43 28.62
N GLU A 196 75.29 -14.15 29.85
CA GLU A 196 76.11 -14.36 31.05
C GLU A 196 75.47 -15.51 31.83
N ASP A 197 76.24 -16.59 31.92
CA ASP A 197 75.94 -17.83 32.61
C ASP A 197 75.70 -17.60 34.12
N MET A 198 74.57 -18.09 34.61
CA MET A 198 74.41 -18.49 36.01
C MET A 198 73.82 -19.91 36.03
N GLU A 199 74.70 -20.88 36.22
CA GLU A 199 74.36 -22.27 36.50
C GLU A 199 73.48 -22.34 37.77
N ILE A 200 72.22 -22.74 37.60
CA ILE A 200 71.41 -23.35 38.66
C ILE A 200 70.97 -24.71 38.16
N ASP A 201 71.52 -25.71 38.82
CA ASP A 201 71.34 -27.14 38.65
C ASP A 201 69.85 -27.53 38.76
N LEU A 202 69.17 -27.70 37.62
CA LEU A 202 67.79 -28.19 37.55
C LEU A 202 67.64 -29.21 36.42
N ASN A 203 67.44 -30.45 36.86
CA ASN A 203 67.02 -31.66 36.16
C ASN A 203 66.43 -31.45 34.73
N PRO A 204 67.01 -32.01 33.64
CA PRO A 204 66.68 -31.62 32.26
C PRO A 204 65.35 -32.18 31.70
N GLY A 205 64.60 -32.98 32.45
CA GLY A 205 63.51 -33.78 31.91
C GLY A 205 62.12 -33.14 31.88
N GLU A 206 61.83 -32.18 32.78
CA GLU A 206 60.45 -31.68 32.98
C GLU A 206 60.30 -30.15 32.89
N ALA A 207 61.39 -29.38 32.99
CA ALA A 207 61.33 -27.91 32.90
C ALA A 207 61.21 -27.41 31.45
N ALA A 208 61.93 -28.04 30.51
CA ALA A 208 61.92 -27.66 29.10
C ALA A 208 60.53 -27.81 28.43
N SER A 209 59.73 -28.79 28.84
CA SER A 209 58.36 -28.99 28.31
C SER A 209 57.37 -27.97 28.88
N LYS A 210 57.53 -27.57 30.16
CA LYS A 210 56.72 -26.53 30.82
C LYS A 210 57.04 -25.12 30.28
N ASP A 211 58.30 -24.84 29.96
CA ASP A 211 58.67 -23.55 29.36
C ASP A 211 58.30 -23.48 27.88
N ALA A 212 58.44 -24.56 27.11
CA ALA A 212 57.96 -24.61 25.72
C ALA A 212 56.42 -24.45 25.63
N THR A 213 55.67 -25.05 26.56
CA THR A 213 54.21 -24.88 26.64
C THR A 213 53.82 -23.47 27.08
N LYS A 214 54.53 -22.84 28.03
CA LYS A 214 54.33 -21.43 28.40
C LYS A 214 54.61 -20.47 27.24
N VAL A 215 55.68 -20.67 26.48
CA VAL A 215 56.03 -19.86 25.31
C VAL A 215 54.98 -20.01 24.19
N SER A 216 54.49 -21.23 23.96
CA SER A 216 53.38 -21.51 23.03
C SER A 216 52.07 -20.81 23.45
N LEU A 217 51.76 -20.83 24.75
CA LEU A 217 50.56 -20.22 25.30
C LEU A 217 50.63 -18.68 25.27
N GLN A 218 51.80 -18.09 25.53
CA GLN A 218 52.05 -16.66 25.35
C GLN A 218 51.93 -16.23 23.88
N ALA A 219 52.42 -17.03 22.94
CA ALA A 219 52.25 -16.77 21.52
C ALA A 219 50.77 -16.83 21.09
N LEU A 220 49.99 -17.77 21.65
CA LEU A 220 48.55 -17.87 21.42
C LEU A 220 47.80 -16.66 21.99
N LEU A 221 48.13 -16.22 23.22
CA LEU A 221 47.55 -15.04 23.85
C LEU A 221 47.86 -13.76 23.06
N LYS A 222 49.09 -13.61 22.56
CA LYS A 222 49.46 -12.49 21.67
C LYS A 222 48.67 -12.51 20.36
N LYS A 223 48.48 -13.68 19.75
CA LYS A 223 47.62 -13.84 18.56
C LYS A 223 46.17 -13.48 18.85
N GLN A 224 45.63 -13.89 20.00
CA GLN A 224 44.26 -13.57 20.42
C GLN A 224 44.08 -12.08 20.69
N ALA A 225 45.02 -11.43 21.36
CA ALA A 225 44.99 -9.98 21.61
C ALA A 225 45.02 -9.19 20.29
N LYS A 226 45.88 -9.61 19.35
CA LYS A 226 45.93 -9.02 18.01
C LYS A 226 44.62 -9.22 17.22
N LEU A 227 44.00 -10.40 17.33
CA LEU A 227 42.69 -10.64 16.73
C LEU A 227 41.61 -9.71 17.32
N GLN A 228 41.58 -9.55 18.64
CA GLN A 228 40.64 -8.63 19.30
C GLN A 228 40.83 -7.17 18.87
N GLU A 229 42.09 -6.74 18.73
CA GLU A 229 42.39 -5.40 18.23
C GLU A 229 41.87 -5.19 16.79
N ILE A 230 42.06 -6.18 15.91
CA ILE A 230 41.51 -6.16 14.55
C ILE A 230 39.96 -6.14 14.57
N LEU A 231 39.33 -6.94 15.43
CA LEU A 231 37.87 -6.97 15.54
C LEU A 231 37.28 -5.67 16.11
N HIS A 232 38.03 -4.94 16.95
CA HIS A 232 37.63 -3.63 17.46
C HIS A 232 37.78 -2.50 16.42
N GLN A 233 38.50 -2.73 15.31
CA GLN A 233 38.66 -1.73 14.24
C GLN A 233 37.44 -1.62 13.31
N VAL A 234 36.36 -2.37 13.55
CA VAL A 234 35.12 -2.22 12.76
C VAL A 234 34.53 -0.83 12.99
N SER A 235 34.58 -0.01 11.95
CA SER A 235 34.09 1.36 12.00
C SER A 235 32.57 1.41 11.77
N THR A 236 31.92 2.43 12.35
CA THR A 236 30.50 2.71 12.08
C THR A 236 30.21 2.88 10.58
N SER A 237 31.13 3.49 9.83
CA SER A 237 30.98 3.68 8.37
C SER A 237 30.91 2.37 7.59
N GLN A 238 31.70 1.35 7.96
CA GLN A 238 31.64 0.02 7.33
C GLN A 238 30.30 -0.66 7.60
N LEU A 239 29.83 -0.64 8.86
CA LEU A 239 28.54 -1.23 9.23
C LEU A 239 27.37 -0.56 8.50
N LEU A 240 27.36 0.77 8.44
CA LEU A 240 26.31 1.53 7.75
C LEU A 240 26.35 1.32 6.23
N GLY A 241 27.55 1.23 5.65
CA GLY A 241 27.72 0.85 4.24
C GLY A 241 27.13 -0.52 3.94
N CYS A 242 27.45 -1.54 4.74
CA CYS A 242 26.85 -2.88 4.62
C CYS A 242 25.32 -2.86 4.80
N THR A 243 24.83 -2.10 5.78
CA THR A 243 23.39 -1.95 6.05
C THR A 243 22.66 -1.36 4.84
N SER A 244 23.23 -0.32 4.22
CA SER A 244 22.66 0.26 3.00
C SER A 244 22.58 -0.76 1.85
N GLN A 245 23.64 -1.55 1.64
CA GLN A 245 23.61 -2.60 0.61
C GLN A 245 22.57 -3.69 0.93
N LEU A 246 22.38 -4.01 2.20
CA LEU A 246 21.32 -4.93 2.64
C LEU A 246 19.92 -4.38 2.30
N CYS A 247 19.68 -3.08 2.52
CA CYS A 247 18.44 -2.41 2.15
C CYS A 247 18.18 -2.42 0.63
N HIS A 248 19.23 -2.37 -0.19
CA HIS A 248 19.09 -2.51 -1.65
C HIS A 248 18.59 -3.90 -2.04
N LEU A 249 19.00 -4.94 -1.32
CA LEU A 249 18.56 -6.33 -1.54
C LEU A 249 17.16 -6.60 -0.99
N ASP A 250 16.86 -6.12 0.22
CA ASP A 250 15.60 -6.41 0.93
C ASP A 250 14.76 -5.13 1.16
N THR A 251 13.67 -5.01 0.39
CA THR A 251 12.76 -3.85 0.44
C THR A 251 11.99 -3.76 1.78
N PRO A 252 11.37 -4.84 2.31
CA PRO A 252 10.81 -4.85 3.67
C PRO A 252 11.78 -4.35 4.76
N LEU A 253 13.05 -4.76 4.70
CA LEU A 253 14.05 -4.27 5.64
C LEU A 253 14.27 -2.77 5.49
N ALA A 254 14.42 -2.28 4.26
CA ALA A 254 14.58 -0.85 3.99
C ALA A 254 13.39 -0.05 4.54
N ALA A 255 12.16 -0.55 4.36
CA ALA A 255 10.96 0.07 4.89
C ALA A 255 10.99 0.16 6.42
N LYS A 256 11.26 -0.97 7.11
CA LYS A 256 11.34 -1.01 8.58
C LYS A 256 12.46 -0.13 9.13
N LEU A 257 13.62 -0.13 8.46
CA LEU A 257 14.74 0.71 8.83
C LEU A 257 14.36 2.19 8.73
N TRP A 258 13.70 2.62 7.65
CA TRP A 258 13.30 4.01 7.48
C TRP A 258 12.34 4.49 8.57
N VAL A 259 11.28 3.72 8.85
CA VAL A 259 10.27 4.05 9.88
C VAL A 259 10.90 4.19 11.28
N THR A 260 11.96 3.41 11.57
CA THR A 260 12.66 3.49 12.87
C THR A 260 13.77 4.54 12.89
N LEU A 261 14.40 4.81 11.75
CA LEU A 261 15.53 5.73 11.60
C LEU A 261 15.04 7.19 11.56
N PHE A 262 14.02 7.49 10.75
CA PHE A 262 13.58 8.87 10.50
C PHE A 262 13.19 9.64 11.78
N PRO A 263 12.40 9.09 12.73
CA PRO A 263 12.10 9.77 13.99
C PRO A 263 13.34 10.05 14.85
N ARG A 264 14.38 9.21 14.74
CA ARG A 264 15.65 9.42 15.46
C ARG A 264 16.47 10.53 14.81
N LEU A 265 16.49 10.59 13.48
CA LEU A 265 17.12 11.69 12.74
C LEU A 265 16.44 13.02 13.04
N TRP A 266 15.11 13.02 13.15
CA TRP A 266 14.33 14.22 13.47
C TRP A 266 14.77 14.89 14.77
N LYS A 267 15.08 14.09 15.80
CA LYS A 267 15.57 14.55 17.11
C LYS A 267 16.96 15.20 17.08
N ILE A 268 17.73 15.01 16.01
CA ILE A 268 19.06 15.60 15.85
C ILE A 268 18.95 17.06 15.37
N PHE A 269 17.86 17.41 14.68
CA PHE A 269 17.66 18.76 14.14
C PHE A 269 17.30 19.76 15.23
N SER A 270 17.71 21.02 15.03
CA SER A 270 17.28 22.12 15.90
C SER A 270 15.83 22.52 15.64
N ASP A 271 15.17 23.18 16.58
CA ASP A 271 13.77 23.62 16.46
C ASP A 271 13.51 24.45 15.19
N LYS A 272 14.47 25.32 14.82
CA LYS A 272 14.41 26.12 13.59
C LYS A 272 14.46 25.23 12.34
N GLN A 273 15.33 24.23 12.34
CA GLN A 273 15.44 23.26 11.24
C GLN A 273 14.18 22.40 11.13
N GLN A 274 13.64 21.93 12.26
CA GLN A 274 12.40 21.16 12.31
C GLN A 274 11.21 21.96 11.78
N THR A 275 11.10 23.23 12.15
CA THR A 275 10.02 24.11 11.68
C THR A 275 10.08 24.30 10.16
N ASN A 276 11.28 24.60 9.62
CA ASN A 276 11.48 24.77 8.18
C ASN A 276 11.25 23.47 7.39
N LEU A 277 11.73 22.33 7.90
CA LEU A 277 11.51 21.05 7.25
C LEU A 277 10.03 20.66 7.28
N SER A 278 9.31 20.93 8.38
CA SER A 278 7.91 20.54 8.52
C SER A 278 7.03 21.09 7.40
N SER A 279 7.18 22.37 7.04
CA SER A 279 6.37 22.97 5.95
C SER A 279 6.66 22.32 4.60
N GLU A 280 7.92 22.06 4.31
CA GLU A 280 8.33 21.48 3.03
C GLU A 280 7.97 20.00 2.91
N LEU A 281 8.13 19.23 3.99
CA LEU A 281 7.78 17.81 4.02
C LEU A 281 6.28 17.58 3.89
N VAL A 282 5.45 18.48 4.44
CA VAL A 282 4.00 18.45 4.25
C VAL A 282 3.66 18.73 2.78
N HIS A 283 4.34 19.69 2.13
CA HIS A 283 4.14 19.92 0.69
C HIS A 283 4.54 18.70 -0.15
N PHE A 284 5.66 18.06 0.18
CA PHE A 284 6.16 16.86 -0.49
C PHE A 284 5.13 15.73 -0.53
N ILE A 285 4.58 15.33 0.63
CA ILE A 285 3.59 14.24 0.70
C ILE A 285 2.28 14.58 -0.03
N SER A 286 1.98 15.86 -0.24
CA SER A 286 0.80 16.31 -1.00
C SER A 286 1.02 16.38 -2.53
N SER A 287 2.25 16.16 -2.99
CA SER A 287 2.62 16.33 -4.39
C SER A 287 2.11 15.19 -5.28
N GLY A 288 1.73 15.53 -6.51
CA GLY A 288 1.27 14.58 -7.54
C GLY A 288 2.36 13.65 -8.07
N ILE A 289 3.64 13.88 -7.75
CA ILE A 289 4.77 13.02 -8.14
C ILE A 289 4.63 11.59 -7.58
N HIS A 290 3.82 11.40 -6.54
CA HIS A 290 3.66 10.12 -5.86
C HIS A 290 2.55 9.24 -6.45
N LEU A 291 1.80 9.72 -7.45
CA LEU A 291 0.69 8.96 -8.03
C LEU A 291 1.14 7.63 -8.65
N GLY A 292 2.35 7.58 -9.21
CA GLY A 292 2.94 6.34 -9.75
C GLY A 292 3.35 5.33 -8.69
N GLN A 293 3.55 5.76 -7.43
CA GLN A 293 3.98 4.90 -6.32
C GLN A 293 2.80 4.19 -5.62
N MET A 294 1.58 4.70 -5.78
CA MET A 294 0.38 4.17 -5.09
C MET A 294 0.09 2.69 -5.41
N ASP A 295 0.50 2.22 -6.59
CA ASP A 295 0.29 0.82 -7.01
C ASP A 295 1.50 -0.08 -6.68
N CYS A 296 2.54 0.47 -6.03
CA CYS A 296 3.75 -0.25 -5.65
C CYS A 296 3.68 -0.67 -4.17
N HIS A 297 3.99 -1.94 -3.89
CA HIS A 297 4.01 -2.47 -2.52
C HIS A 297 5.37 -3.10 -2.19
N PRO A 298 6.08 -2.66 -1.13
CA PRO A 298 5.74 -1.55 -0.22
C PRO A 298 5.74 -0.16 -0.89
N ASP A 299 4.86 0.71 -0.43
CA ASP A 299 4.72 2.07 -0.94
C ASP A 299 5.76 3.00 -0.32
N ALA A 300 6.63 3.59 -1.14
CA ALA A 300 7.68 4.49 -0.69
C ALA A 300 7.13 5.75 -0.01
N THR A 301 6.06 6.33 -0.55
CA THR A 301 5.43 7.53 0.02
C THR A 301 4.70 7.19 1.31
N GLY A 302 4.00 6.05 1.35
CA GLY A 302 3.38 5.55 2.58
C GLY A 302 4.40 5.36 3.72
N ILE A 303 5.53 4.72 3.42
CA ILE A 303 6.60 4.51 4.41
C ILE A 303 7.28 5.82 4.84
N TRP A 304 7.46 6.75 3.91
CA TRP A 304 7.96 8.09 4.23
C TRP A 304 7.04 8.81 5.22
N THR A 305 5.75 8.85 4.90
CA THR A 305 4.71 9.48 5.72
C THR A 305 4.57 8.77 7.07
N GLU A 306 4.64 7.44 7.14
CA GLU A 306 4.64 6.71 8.42
C GLU A 306 5.83 7.13 9.31
N GLY A 307 7.02 7.24 8.74
CA GLY A 307 8.20 7.76 9.45
C GLY A 307 7.98 9.18 10.00
N MET A 308 7.38 10.06 9.19
CA MET A 308 7.02 11.43 9.62
C MET A 308 6.01 11.46 10.76
N MET A 309 5.00 10.60 10.73
CA MET A 309 3.94 10.53 11.75
C MET A 309 4.45 10.02 13.10
N LEU A 310 5.62 9.39 13.17
CA LEU A 310 6.24 8.91 14.40
C LEU A 310 7.24 9.91 15.02
N CYS A 311 7.42 11.08 14.40
CA CYS A 311 8.34 12.11 14.88
C CYS A 311 7.88 12.74 16.20
N SER A 312 8.86 13.11 17.03
CA SER A 312 8.66 13.90 18.26
C SER A 312 9.73 14.99 18.30
N PRO A 313 9.36 16.30 18.24
CA PRO A 313 8.00 16.85 18.16
C PRO A 313 7.25 16.45 16.88
N ALA A 314 5.91 16.41 16.96
CA ALA A 314 5.05 15.96 15.86
C ALA A 314 5.06 16.96 14.69
N ILE A 315 5.06 16.44 13.46
CA ILE A 315 4.96 17.25 12.25
C ILE A 315 3.47 17.56 12.01
N PRO A 316 3.06 18.84 11.90
CA PRO A 316 1.65 19.21 11.75
C PRO A 316 1.14 18.87 10.35
N ILE A 317 0.43 17.75 10.22
CA ILE A 317 -0.24 17.32 8.98
C ILE A 317 -1.73 17.67 9.09
N LYS A 318 -2.28 18.34 8.08
CA LYS A 318 -3.69 18.72 8.08
C LYS A 318 -4.61 17.48 8.01
N PRO A 319 -5.79 17.50 8.65
CA PRO A 319 -6.69 16.35 8.70
C PRO A 319 -7.05 15.75 7.33
N PHE A 320 -7.38 16.59 6.33
CA PHE A 320 -7.76 16.09 5.00
C PHE A 320 -6.60 15.37 4.29
N MET A 321 -5.37 15.77 4.59
CA MET A 321 -4.18 15.10 4.07
C MET A 321 -3.99 13.74 4.74
N LEU A 322 -4.26 13.63 6.05
CA LEU A 322 -4.26 12.34 6.75
C LEU A 322 -5.29 11.37 6.15
N LYS A 323 -6.48 11.87 5.76
CA LYS A 323 -7.45 11.06 5.02
C LYS A 323 -6.86 10.51 3.73
N TYR A 324 -6.33 11.39 2.88
CA TYR A 324 -5.74 11.00 1.59
C TYR A 324 -4.57 10.03 1.77
N GLN A 325 -3.68 10.28 2.73
CA GLN A 325 -2.55 9.40 3.02
C GLN A 325 -3.00 8.04 3.55
N GLY A 326 -4.05 8.02 4.39
CA GLY A 326 -4.66 6.80 4.91
C GLY A 326 -5.23 5.92 3.80
N THR A 327 -6.09 6.51 2.94
CA THR A 327 -6.83 5.79 1.90
C THR A 327 -5.95 5.38 0.72
N SER A 328 -5.02 6.25 0.30
CA SER A 328 -4.24 6.05 -0.93
C SER A 328 -2.96 5.23 -0.70
N HIS A 329 -2.33 5.37 0.48
CA HIS A 329 -1.01 4.80 0.76
C HIS A 329 -1.04 3.72 1.86
N ASN A 330 -2.22 3.14 2.15
CA ASN A 330 -2.43 2.08 3.14
C ASN A 330 -1.99 2.44 4.58
N LEU A 331 -2.20 3.69 5.00
CA LEU A 331 -1.87 4.20 6.33
C LEU A 331 -3.11 4.36 7.23
N TRP A 332 -4.17 3.59 6.97
CA TRP A 332 -5.48 3.69 7.63
C TRP A 332 -5.40 3.84 9.15
N HIS A 333 -4.78 2.87 9.84
CA HIS A 333 -4.71 2.86 11.30
C HIS A 333 -3.82 3.98 11.85
N ARG A 334 -2.74 4.33 11.15
CA ARG A 334 -1.85 5.44 11.54
C ARG A 334 -2.57 6.77 11.45
N ALA A 335 -3.32 6.99 10.36
CA ALA A 335 -4.11 8.19 10.17
C ALA A 335 -5.21 8.31 11.22
N CYS A 336 -5.92 7.22 11.52
CA CYS A 336 -6.93 7.19 12.58
C CYS A 336 -6.31 7.56 13.94
N LEU A 337 -5.19 6.93 14.34
CA LEU A 337 -4.52 7.22 15.60
C LEU A 337 -4.08 8.69 15.74
N GLN A 338 -3.57 9.30 14.67
CA GLN A 338 -3.19 10.72 14.68
C GLN A 338 -4.41 11.63 14.83
N LEU A 339 -5.50 11.33 14.13
CA LEU A 339 -6.76 12.08 14.25
C LEU A 339 -7.37 11.92 15.64
N GLU A 340 -7.35 10.71 16.22
CA GLU A 340 -7.79 10.45 17.59
C GLU A 340 -6.97 11.22 18.61
N HIS A 341 -5.64 11.24 18.46
CA HIS A 341 -4.76 12.01 19.34
C HIS A 341 -5.07 13.52 19.26
N ALA A 342 -5.22 14.06 18.05
CA ALA A 342 -5.62 15.46 17.83
C ALA A 342 -6.98 15.77 18.47
N CYS A 343 -7.93 14.83 18.41
CA CYS A 343 -9.24 14.97 19.07
C CYS A 343 -9.13 14.86 20.60
N ALA A 344 -8.26 14.01 21.13
CA ALA A 344 -8.08 13.79 22.57
C ALA A 344 -7.41 14.99 23.26
N GLU A 345 -6.43 15.64 22.62
CA GLU A 345 -5.79 16.85 23.14
C GLU A 345 -6.78 18.00 23.37
N ARG A 346 -7.85 18.09 22.54
CA ARG A 346 -8.98 19.01 22.78
C ARG A 346 -9.70 18.72 24.09
N GLY A 347 -9.88 17.45 24.46
CA GLY A 347 -10.53 17.06 25.72
C GLY A 347 -9.82 17.62 26.96
N HIS A 348 -8.50 17.79 26.88
CA HIS A 348 -7.69 18.38 27.95
C HIS A 348 -7.71 19.92 27.94
N MET A 349 -7.84 20.56 26.78
CA MET A 349 -7.83 22.03 26.63
C MET A 349 -9.23 22.68 26.74
N SER A 350 -10.30 21.96 26.37
CA SER A 350 -11.69 22.45 26.36
C SER A 350 -12.28 22.68 27.74
N ALA A 351 -11.62 22.23 28.82
CA ALA A 351 -11.97 22.62 30.18
C ALA A 351 -11.64 24.11 30.49
N ARG A 352 -10.90 24.81 29.61
CA ARG A 352 -10.43 26.19 29.84
C ARG A 352 -10.93 27.25 28.84
N SER A 353 -11.57 26.88 27.72
CA SER A 353 -12.00 27.86 26.71
C SER A 353 -13.25 27.41 25.94
N ALA A 354 -14.40 27.44 26.58
CA ALA A 354 -15.70 27.07 26.01
C ALA A 354 -16.38 28.21 25.19
N SER A 355 -15.60 29.10 24.56
CA SER A 355 -16.15 30.34 23.99
C SER A 355 -15.52 30.77 22.66
N GLN A 356 -15.39 29.84 21.70
CA GLN A 356 -15.14 30.21 20.30
C GLN A 356 -16.08 29.44 19.37
N GLU A 357 -17.09 30.15 18.85
CA GLU A 357 -18.05 29.70 17.84
C GLU A 357 -17.44 29.69 16.42
N GLY A 358 -16.36 28.93 16.21
CA GLY A 358 -15.78 28.68 14.90
C GLY A 358 -15.54 27.18 14.68
N LYS A 359 -15.55 26.72 13.41
CA LYS A 359 -15.06 25.37 13.09
C LYS A 359 -13.61 25.29 13.54
N THR A 360 -13.36 24.53 14.60
CA THR A 360 -11.99 24.26 15.05
C THR A 360 -11.38 23.19 14.15
N GLU A 361 -10.06 23.19 13.94
CA GLU A 361 -9.35 22.11 13.22
C GLU A 361 -9.66 20.72 13.82
N ALA A 362 -10.06 20.67 15.09
CA ALA A 362 -10.53 19.48 15.77
C ALA A 362 -11.92 18.99 15.31
N ASP A 363 -12.85 19.88 14.94
CA ASP A 363 -14.15 19.48 14.37
C ASP A 363 -13.96 18.87 12.97
N GLU A 364 -13.02 19.40 12.19
CA GLU A 364 -12.62 18.81 10.89
C GLU A 364 -11.93 17.45 11.07
N SER A 365 -11.12 17.31 12.12
CA SER A 365 -10.49 16.03 12.48
C SER A 365 -11.54 14.97 12.84
N LEU A 366 -12.59 15.34 13.57
CA LEU A 366 -13.72 14.47 13.88
C LEU A 366 -14.54 14.09 12.64
N ASP A 367 -14.80 15.05 11.74
CA ASP A 367 -15.44 14.80 10.44
C ASP A 367 -14.71 13.72 9.65
N ILE A 368 -13.40 13.87 9.54
CA ILE A 368 -12.57 12.96 8.76
C ILE A 368 -12.43 11.61 9.45
N LEU A 369 -12.34 11.57 10.78
CA LEU A 369 -12.32 10.32 11.53
C LEU A 369 -13.61 9.52 11.32
N CYS A 370 -14.78 10.17 11.36
CA CYS A 370 -16.07 9.54 11.01
C CYS A 370 -16.04 8.94 9.60
N GLU A 371 -15.54 9.70 8.61
CA GLU A 371 -15.45 9.20 7.23
C GLU A 371 -14.48 8.03 7.09
N LEU A 372 -13.36 8.02 7.82
CA LEU A 372 -12.41 6.90 7.84
C LEU A 372 -13.00 5.65 8.51
N TYR A 373 -13.69 5.77 9.64
CA TYR A 373 -14.37 4.63 10.28
C TYR A 373 -15.48 4.05 9.42
N SER A 374 -16.25 4.91 8.74
CA SER A 374 -17.23 4.46 7.75
C SER A 374 -16.58 3.71 6.59
N SER A 375 -15.44 4.21 6.09
CA SER A 375 -14.68 3.57 4.99
C SER A 375 -14.06 2.23 5.42
N LEU A 376 -13.58 2.14 6.67
CA LEU A 376 -13.06 0.90 7.27
C LEU A 376 -14.15 -0.11 7.65
N ARG A 377 -15.43 0.29 7.58
CA ARG A 377 -16.58 -0.51 8.05
C ARG A 377 -16.51 -0.83 9.56
N GLU A 378 -15.95 0.08 10.35
CA GLU A 378 -15.89 -0.03 11.81
C GLU A 378 -17.12 0.68 12.43
N GLU A 379 -18.27 0.03 12.34
CA GLU A 379 -19.58 0.64 12.60
C GLU A 379 -19.82 0.97 14.08
N ASP A 380 -19.24 0.18 14.99
CA ASP A 380 -19.33 0.43 16.43
C ASP A 380 -18.58 1.71 16.83
N LEU A 381 -17.36 1.89 16.32
CA LEU A 381 -16.56 3.09 16.53
C LEU A 381 -17.22 4.30 15.87
N TRP A 382 -17.73 4.13 14.66
CA TRP A 382 -18.47 5.17 13.93
C TRP A 382 -19.72 5.62 14.71
N GLY A 383 -20.56 4.69 15.15
CA GLY A 383 -21.80 5.01 15.86
C GLY A 383 -21.53 5.56 17.27
N GLY A 384 -20.51 5.05 17.97
CA GLY A 384 -20.07 5.61 19.25
C GLY A 384 -19.55 7.05 19.14
N LEU A 385 -18.91 7.39 18.03
CA LEU A 385 -18.46 8.75 17.74
C LEU A 385 -19.63 9.68 17.45
N TRP A 386 -20.59 9.25 16.61
CA TRP A 386 -21.80 10.03 16.32
C TRP A 386 -22.71 10.20 17.54
N ALA A 387 -22.84 9.18 18.40
CA ALA A 387 -23.61 9.30 19.63
C ALA A 387 -23.06 10.37 20.61
N LYS A 388 -21.76 10.67 20.55
CA LYS A 388 -21.13 11.71 21.38
C LYS A 388 -21.11 13.09 20.73
N ARG A 389 -21.18 13.13 19.40
CA ARG A 389 -20.97 14.33 18.58
C ARG A 389 -22.26 14.96 18.07
N ALA A 390 -23.28 14.14 17.81
CA ALA A 390 -24.54 14.56 17.22
C ALA A 390 -25.20 15.66 18.06
N ARG A 391 -25.81 16.62 17.38
CA ARG A 391 -26.50 17.74 18.05
C ARG A 391 -27.99 17.49 18.20
N TYR A 392 -28.58 16.81 17.23
CA TYR A 392 -29.98 16.41 17.29
C TYR A 392 -30.12 15.13 18.10
N GLU A 393 -31.09 15.12 19.02
CA GLU A 393 -31.48 13.91 19.74
C GLU A 393 -32.01 12.87 18.76
N GLU A 394 -32.68 13.32 17.69
CA GLU A 394 -33.19 12.46 16.63
C GLU A 394 -32.06 11.71 15.91
N THR A 395 -30.91 12.36 15.68
CA THR A 395 -29.71 11.71 15.12
C THR A 395 -29.18 10.62 16.05
N THR A 396 -29.09 10.91 17.35
CA THR A 396 -28.57 9.96 18.33
C THR A 396 -29.48 8.75 18.46
N GLY A 397 -30.79 8.96 18.51
CA GLY A 397 -31.79 7.89 18.51
C GLY A 397 -31.73 7.05 17.24
N ALA A 398 -31.63 7.69 16.06
CA ALA A 398 -31.55 6.99 14.78
C ALA A 398 -30.31 6.08 14.68
N VAL A 399 -29.13 6.56 15.10
CA VAL A 399 -27.90 5.76 15.11
C VAL A 399 -28.01 4.56 16.05
N GLN A 400 -28.68 4.70 17.20
CA GLN A 400 -28.90 3.58 18.12
C GLN A 400 -29.83 2.52 17.52
N PHE A 401 -30.91 2.94 16.86
CA PHE A 401 -31.80 2.00 16.15
C PHE A 401 -31.09 1.31 14.99
N GLU A 402 -30.23 2.02 14.26
CA GLU A 402 -29.40 1.46 13.19
C GLU A 402 -28.45 0.37 13.75
N GLN A 403 -27.74 0.63 14.84
CA GLN A 403 -26.85 -0.35 15.47
C GLN A 403 -27.57 -1.61 15.97
N GLN A 404 -28.86 -1.48 16.33
CA GLN A 404 -29.70 -2.61 16.75
C GLN A 404 -30.30 -3.39 15.56
N GLY A 405 -30.09 -2.93 14.32
CA GLY A 405 -30.68 -3.52 13.11
C GLY A 405 -32.15 -3.16 12.89
N GLN A 406 -32.69 -2.17 13.61
CA GLN A 406 -34.06 -1.69 13.47
C GLN A 406 -34.15 -0.59 12.40
N PHE A 407 -33.91 -0.97 11.13
CA PHE A 407 -33.79 -0.02 10.02
C PHE A 407 -35.06 0.78 9.70
N LEU A 408 -36.25 0.22 9.94
CA LEU A 408 -37.53 0.94 9.75
C LEU A 408 -37.62 2.14 10.69
N SER A 409 -37.39 1.91 11.98
CA SER A 409 -37.42 2.97 12.99
C SER A 409 -36.28 3.95 12.76
N ALA A 410 -35.06 3.50 12.44
CA ALA A 410 -33.96 4.39 12.10
C ALA A 410 -34.31 5.33 10.93
N LEU A 411 -34.94 4.81 9.87
CA LEU A 411 -35.36 5.59 8.71
C LEU A 411 -36.39 6.69 9.05
N GLU A 412 -37.37 6.37 9.89
CA GLU A 412 -38.37 7.34 10.37
C GLU A 412 -37.71 8.49 11.13
N TRP A 413 -36.76 8.18 12.00
CA TRP A 413 -36.05 9.16 12.81
C TRP A 413 -35.11 10.04 11.97
N TYR A 414 -34.38 9.47 11.00
CA TYR A 414 -33.56 10.26 10.06
C TYR A 414 -34.41 11.20 9.20
N ARG A 415 -35.58 10.77 8.74
CA ARG A 415 -36.51 11.62 7.99
C ARG A 415 -37.08 12.73 8.85
N ALA A 416 -37.45 12.43 10.11
CA ALA A 416 -37.92 13.42 11.06
C ALA A 416 -36.86 14.51 11.31
N ALA A 417 -35.58 14.12 11.46
CA ALA A 417 -34.47 15.06 11.60
C ALA A 417 -34.32 15.99 10.38
N LEU A 418 -34.41 15.45 9.16
CA LEU A 418 -34.40 16.25 7.93
C LEU A 418 -35.58 17.22 7.83
N THR A 419 -36.80 16.76 8.14
CA THR A 419 -38.00 17.62 8.10
C THR A 419 -37.89 18.75 9.12
N ARG A 420 -37.41 18.46 10.33
CA ARG A 420 -37.19 19.47 11.37
C ARG A 420 -36.21 20.55 10.91
N GLN A 421 -35.11 20.15 10.31
CA GLN A 421 -34.11 21.07 9.77
C GLN A 421 -34.67 21.95 8.64
N GLN A 422 -35.51 21.41 7.76
CA GLN A 422 -36.17 22.16 6.68
C GLN A 422 -37.16 23.20 7.22
N VAL A 423 -37.87 22.90 8.31
CA VAL A 423 -38.85 23.79 8.93
C VAL A 423 -38.19 24.94 9.70
N GLU A 424 -37.02 24.70 10.31
CA GLU A 424 -36.31 25.72 11.10
C GLU A 424 -35.71 26.87 10.25
N ASN A 425 -35.68 26.76 8.91
CA ASN A 425 -35.35 27.80 7.91
C ASN A 425 -34.16 28.73 8.27
N THR A 426 -33.23 28.24 9.08
CA THR A 426 -32.08 28.98 9.60
C THR A 426 -30.93 28.79 8.62
N PRO A 427 -30.20 29.85 8.19
CA PRO A 427 -29.05 29.68 7.31
C PRO A 427 -28.05 28.70 7.95
N MET A 428 -27.81 27.58 7.27
CA MET A 428 -27.07 26.44 7.81
C MET A 428 -25.69 26.87 8.32
N PRO A 429 -25.39 26.70 9.61
CA PRO A 429 -24.02 26.78 10.07
C PRO A 429 -23.20 25.66 9.40
N MET A 430 -22.02 25.99 8.85
CA MET A 430 -21.20 25.04 8.06
C MET A 430 -20.84 23.73 8.79
N HIS A 431 -20.97 23.67 10.12
CA HIS A 431 -20.74 22.46 10.91
C HIS A 431 -21.89 21.45 10.85
N LEU A 432 -23.13 21.88 10.59
CA LEU A 432 -24.30 21.00 10.45
C LEU A 432 -24.37 20.29 9.08
N ASN A 433 -23.62 20.77 8.08
CA ASN A 433 -23.53 20.11 6.76
C ASN A 433 -23.05 18.65 6.86
N SER A 434 -22.19 18.35 7.83
CA SER A 434 -21.66 17.01 8.06
C SER A 434 -22.74 16.03 8.55
N GLU A 435 -23.62 16.48 9.44
CA GLU A 435 -24.72 15.70 10.01
C GLU A 435 -25.82 15.46 8.97
N VAL A 436 -26.16 16.48 8.17
CA VAL A 436 -27.11 16.34 7.04
C VAL A 436 -26.58 15.36 5.99
N LYS A 437 -25.29 15.48 5.61
CA LYS A 437 -24.65 14.53 4.68
C LYS A 437 -24.71 13.10 5.24
N MET A 438 -24.50 12.95 6.54
CA MET A 438 -24.61 11.66 7.21
C MET A 438 -26.04 11.11 7.15
N TRP A 439 -27.07 11.91 7.43
CA TRP A 439 -28.47 11.48 7.35
C TRP A 439 -28.82 10.96 5.96
N VAL A 440 -28.44 11.67 4.90
CA VAL A 440 -28.71 11.22 3.52
C VAL A 440 -28.04 9.86 3.25
N ASN A 441 -26.78 9.70 3.65
CA ASN A 441 -26.07 8.43 3.48
C ASN A 441 -26.72 7.28 4.26
N GLN A 442 -27.15 7.53 5.50
CA GLN A 442 -27.78 6.48 6.32
C GLN A 442 -29.22 6.17 5.92
N ILE A 443 -29.95 7.14 5.35
CA ILE A 443 -31.23 6.88 4.71
C ILE A 443 -31.04 5.93 3.53
N ILE A 444 -30.06 6.18 2.66
CA ILE A 444 -29.73 5.29 1.53
C ILE A 444 -29.39 3.89 2.07
N ARG A 445 -28.58 3.79 3.13
CA ARG A 445 -28.24 2.51 3.76
C ARG A 445 -29.48 1.78 4.30
N CYS A 446 -30.34 2.47 5.06
CA CYS A 446 -31.56 1.87 5.60
C CYS A 446 -32.45 1.34 4.47
N HIS A 447 -32.61 2.08 3.37
CA HIS A 447 -33.37 1.60 2.22
C HIS A 447 -32.76 0.34 1.56
N ARG A 448 -31.42 0.26 1.48
CA ARG A 448 -30.73 -0.94 0.98
C ARG A 448 -31.04 -2.17 1.84
N GLU A 449 -30.95 -2.03 3.17
CA GLU A 449 -31.23 -3.12 4.11
C GLU A 449 -32.72 -3.48 4.18
N LEU A 450 -33.61 -2.51 3.96
CA LEU A 450 -35.05 -2.73 3.88
C LEU A 450 -35.51 -3.29 2.52
N ASN A 451 -34.59 -3.50 1.58
CA ASN A 451 -34.89 -4.00 0.23
C ASN A 451 -35.89 -3.11 -0.55
N ASP A 452 -35.93 -1.81 -0.24
CA ASP A 452 -36.77 -0.80 -0.91
C ASP A 452 -36.01 -0.13 -2.05
N TRP A 453 -35.86 -0.87 -3.15
CA TRP A 453 -35.12 -0.41 -4.33
C TRP A 453 -35.88 0.59 -5.19
N GLU A 454 -37.21 0.60 -5.13
CA GLU A 454 -38.04 1.60 -5.83
C GLU A 454 -37.89 2.98 -5.17
N GLY A 455 -37.90 3.03 -3.83
CA GLY A 455 -37.57 4.24 -3.08
C GLY A 455 -36.16 4.76 -3.42
N LEU A 456 -35.18 3.88 -3.59
CA LEU A 456 -33.82 4.28 -3.99
C LEU A 456 -33.74 4.77 -5.42
N LEU A 457 -34.50 4.19 -6.34
CA LEU A 457 -34.53 4.63 -7.74
C LEU A 457 -35.15 6.03 -7.86
N THR A 458 -36.24 6.29 -7.14
CA THR A 458 -36.87 7.62 -7.11
C THR A 458 -35.96 8.66 -6.45
N LEU A 459 -35.26 8.29 -5.37
CA LEU A 459 -34.26 9.15 -4.74
C LEU A 459 -33.08 9.45 -5.68
N GLY A 460 -32.52 8.44 -6.33
CA GLY A 460 -31.38 8.57 -7.23
C GLY A 460 -31.69 9.41 -8.46
N THR A 461 -32.85 9.20 -9.08
CA THR A 461 -33.32 10.03 -10.21
C THR A 461 -33.59 11.48 -9.79
N GLY A 462 -34.17 11.70 -8.61
CA GLY A 462 -34.40 13.04 -8.07
C GLY A 462 -33.12 13.80 -7.72
N MET A 463 -32.12 13.12 -7.15
CA MET A 463 -30.82 13.69 -6.80
C MET A 463 -29.83 13.75 -7.97
N GLN A 464 -30.16 13.14 -9.12
CA GLN A 464 -29.25 12.88 -10.24
C GLN A 464 -27.99 12.09 -9.84
N ASP A 465 -28.10 11.22 -8.84
CA ASP A 465 -27.03 10.29 -8.49
C ASP A 465 -27.09 9.05 -9.38
N TRP A 466 -26.39 9.11 -10.50
CA TRP A 466 -26.35 8.04 -11.48
C TRP A 466 -25.76 6.73 -10.94
N ASN A 467 -24.93 6.76 -9.88
CA ASN A 467 -24.42 5.53 -9.25
C ASN A 467 -25.56 4.80 -8.54
N LEU A 468 -26.41 5.53 -7.82
CA LEU A 468 -27.57 4.96 -7.13
C LEU A 468 -28.61 4.44 -8.12
N VAL A 469 -28.84 5.16 -9.23
CA VAL A 469 -29.71 4.70 -10.32
C VAL A 469 -29.16 3.43 -10.96
N LEU A 470 -27.86 3.36 -11.23
CA LEU A 470 -27.20 2.19 -11.80
C LEU A 470 -27.35 0.94 -10.91
N GLU A 471 -27.27 1.12 -9.58
CA GLU A 471 -27.44 0.05 -8.61
C GLU A 471 -28.91 -0.44 -8.53
N SER A 472 -29.87 0.48 -8.55
CA SER A 472 -31.29 0.18 -8.30
C SER A 472 -32.06 -0.32 -9.54
N ALA A 473 -31.70 0.13 -10.74
CA ALA A 473 -32.50 -0.03 -11.96
C ALA A 473 -32.73 -1.48 -12.44
N TRP A 474 -31.93 -2.46 -12.01
CA TRP A 474 -31.99 -3.84 -12.53
C TRP A 474 -32.67 -4.86 -11.60
N ARG A 475 -33.09 -4.47 -10.38
CA ARG A 475 -33.55 -5.41 -9.34
C ARG A 475 -35.03 -5.81 -9.47
N GLN A 476 -35.96 -5.01 -8.91
CA GLN A 476 -37.39 -5.38 -8.82
C GLN A 476 -38.12 -5.32 -10.17
N GLN A 477 -37.90 -4.27 -10.95
CA GLN A 477 -38.37 -4.15 -12.33
C GLN A 477 -37.19 -3.75 -13.21
N PRO A 478 -36.57 -4.70 -13.93
CA PRO A 478 -35.34 -4.42 -14.64
C PRO A 478 -35.58 -3.47 -15.82
N ASN A 479 -35.20 -2.20 -15.65
CA ASN A 479 -35.17 -1.20 -16.71
C ASN A 479 -33.76 -1.07 -17.26
N TRP A 480 -33.40 -2.00 -18.15
CA TRP A 480 -32.08 -2.05 -18.77
C TRP A 480 -31.73 -0.81 -19.60
N ASN A 481 -32.73 -0.11 -20.15
CA ASN A 481 -32.52 1.14 -20.89
C ASN A 481 -32.03 2.26 -19.97
N LEU A 482 -32.71 2.44 -18.83
CA LEU A 482 -32.30 3.42 -17.81
C LEU A 482 -30.92 3.07 -17.22
N MET A 483 -30.67 1.78 -16.99
CA MET A 483 -29.38 1.30 -16.50
C MET A 483 -28.23 1.61 -17.49
N LYS A 484 -28.47 1.47 -18.80
CA LYS A 484 -27.49 1.82 -19.84
C LYS A 484 -27.18 3.31 -19.84
N GLU A 485 -28.20 4.16 -19.76
CA GLU A 485 -28.01 5.61 -19.67
C GLU A 485 -27.21 5.99 -18.41
N ALA A 486 -27.58 5.43 -17.26
CA ALA A 486 -26.86 5.63 -16.01
C ALA A 486 -25.40 5.17 -16.10
N ALA A 487 -25.13 4.00 -16.71
CA ALA A 487 -23.77 3.48 -16.88
C ALA A 487 -22.89 4.43 -17.72
N ALA A 488 -23.44 5.07 -18.76
CA ALA A 488 -22.71 6.05 -19.57
C ALA A 488 -22.37 7.33 -18.79
N GLN A 489 -23.28 7.80 -17.93
CA GLN A 489 -23.02 8.96 -17.07
C GLN A 489 -22.03 8.65 -15.94
N VAL A 490 -22.15 7.46 -15.34
CA VAL A 490 -21.21 6.98 -14.32
C VAL A 490 -19.81 6.84 -14.89
N GLU A 491 -19.64 6.36 -16.12
CA GLU A 491 -18.31 6.23 -16.74
C GLU A 491 -17.51 7.54 -16.78
N LEU A 492 -18.20 8.68 -16.92
CA LEU A 492 -17.57 10.01 -16.93
C LEU A 492 -17.21 10.53 -15.53
N THR A 493 -17.88 10.01 -14.48
CA THR A 493 -17.82 10.53 -13.11
C THR A 493 -17.28 9.52 -12.09
N CYS A 494 -16.99 8.28 -12.53
CA CYS A 494 -16.66 7.16 -11.67
C CYS A 494 -15.32 7.37 -10.95
N ARG A 495 -15.33 7.13 -9.64
CA ARG A 495 -14.11 7.05 -8.83
C ARG A 495 -13.33 5.80 -9.18
N ARG A 496 -12.00 5.87 -9.14
CA ARG A 496 -11.10 4.75 -9.45
C ARG A 496 -11.41 3.50 -8.61
N GLU A 497 -11.78 3.70 -7.34
CA GLU A 497 -12.10 2.64 -6.36
C GLU A 497 -13.39 1.86 -6.70
N GLU A 498 -14.35 2.49 -7.37
CA GLU A 498 -15.66 1.90 -7.70
C GLU A 498 -15.74 1.40 -9.15
N MET A 499 -14.65 1.54 -9.90
CA MET A 499 -14.59 1.22 -11.32
C MET A 499 -14.90 -0.27 -11.59
N TRP A 500 -14.61 -1.17 -10.66
CA TRP A 500 -14.97 -2.59 -10.80
C TRP A 500 -16.50 -2.80 -10.80
N LYS A 501 -17.27 -2.01 -10.03
CA LYS A 501 -18.75 -2.09 -10.00
C LYS A 501 -19.34 -1.70 -11.34
N LEU A 502 -18.83 -0.62 -11.94
CA LEU A 502 -19.27 -0.20 -13.28
C LEU A 502 -19.04 -1.29 -14.32
N HIS A 503 -17.87 -1.94 -14.30
CA HIS A 503 -17.58 -3.02 -15.23
C HIS A 503 -18.45 -4.25 -14.96
N LEU A 504 -18.73 -4.58 -13.71
CA LEU A 504 -19.67 -5.65 -13.35
C LEU A 504 -21.06 -5.38 -13.95
N TYR A 505 -21.57 -4.16 -13.79
CA TYR A 505 -22.86 -3.74 -14.35
C TYR A 505 -22.88 -3.68 -15.88
N LYS A 506 -21.78 -3.29 -16.52
CA LYS A 506 -21.61 -3.43 -17.98
C LYS A 506 -21.65 -4.90 -18.41
N GLY A 507 -21.13 -5.81 -17.59
CA GLY A 507 -21.28 -7.25 -17.75
C GLY A 507 -22.74 -7.69 -17.70
N TYR A 508 -23.52 -7.17 -16.76
CA TYR A 508 -24.95 -7.47 -16.62
C TYR A 508 -25.73 -7.02 -17.86
N LEU A 509 -25.48 -5.79 -18.32
CA LEU A 509 -26.07 -5.26 -19.56
C LEU A 509 -25.74 -6.14 -20.77
N SER A 510 -24.48 -6.58 -20.89
CA SER A 510 -24.03 -7.42 -22.03
C SER A 510 -24.72 -8.79 -22.09
N ILE A 511 -25.29 -9.28 -20.98
CA ILE A 511 -26.02 -10.55 -20.92
C ILE A 511 -27.53 -10.31 -21.08
N CYS A 512 -28.11 -9.42 -20.28
CA CYS A 512 -29.56 -9.31 -20.11
C CYS A 512 -30.21 -8.31 -21.07
N HIS A 513 -29.48 -7.32 -21.59
CA HIS A 513 -30.02 -6.36 -22.55
C HIS A 513 -30.12 -6.97 -23.94
N LYS A 514 -31.35 -7.14 -24.44
CA LYS A 514 -31.62 -7.85 -25.70
C LYS A 514 -30.92 -7.22 -26.91
N ASP A 515 -30.83 -5.89 -26.98
CA ASP A 515 -30.26 -5.18 -28.14
C ASP A 515 -28.73 -5.05 -28.11
N GLU A 516 -28.08 -5.26 -26.96
CA GLU A 516 -26.62 -5.16 -26.79
C GLU A 516 -25.97 -6.48 -26.40
N ARG A 517 -26.69 -7.59 -26.56
CA ARG A 517 -26.24 -8.90 -26.10
C ARG A 517 -24.94 -9.32 -26.78
N ASN A 518 -23.86 -9.37 -26.00
CA ASN A 518 -22.54 -9.78 -26.48
C ASN A 518 -21.84 -10.65 -25.42
N LEU A 519 -22.04 -11.97 -25.53
CA LEU A 519 -21.49 -12.92 -24.58
C LEU A 519 -19.95 -13.03 -24.65
N ALA A 520 -19.36 -12.75 -25.81
CA ALA A 520 -17.91 -12.86 -26.00
C ALA A 520 -17.12 -11.71 -25.34
N SER A 521 -17.74 -10.53 -25.17
CA SER A 521 -17.11 -9.43 -24.43
C SER A 521 -17.14 -9.62 -22.92
N VAL A 522 -18.05 -10.43 -22.38
CA VAL A 522 -18.20 -10.61 -20.92
C VAL A 522 -16.98 -11.25 -20.30
N GLU A 523 -16.31 -12.19 -20.97
CA GLU A 523 -15.07 -12.80 -20.45
C GLU A 523 -13.97 -11.75 -20.20
N LYS A 524 -13.82 -10.80 -21.13
CA LYS A 524 -12.88 -9.67 -20.97
C LYS A 524 -13.29 -8.76 -19.81
N THR A 525 -14.58 -8.51 -19.66
CA THR A 525 -15.12 -7.72 -18.56
C THR A 525 -14.87 -8.40 -17.21
N VAL A 526 -15.06 -9.72 -17.11
CA VAL A 526 -14.79 -10.54 -15.90
C VAL A 526 -13.31 -10.46 -15.52
N GLU A 527 -12.39 -10.60 -16.49
CA GLU A 527 -10.95 -10.46 -16.25
C GLU A 527 -10.60 -9.06 -15.75
N LEU A 528 -11.18 -8.02 -16.37
CA LEU A 528 -10.96 -6.64 -15.97
C LEU A 528 -11.48 -6.36 -14.55
N CYS A 529 -12.71 -6.77 -14.24
CA CYS A 529 -13.29 -6.65 -12.89
C CYS A 529 -12.39 -7.33 -11.85
N SER A 530 -11.97 -8.57 -12.13
CA SER A 530 -11.12 -9.35 -11.22
C SER A 530 -9.80 -8.63 -10.93
N ASN A 531 -9.14 -8.12 -11.98
CA ASN A 531 -7.90 -7.37 -11.84
C ASN A 531 -8.07 -6.06 -11.05
N LEU A 532 -9.18 -5.35 -11.24
CA LEU A 532 -9.49 -4.14 -10.47
C LEU A 532 -9.75 -4.47 -8.99
N CYS A 533 -10.55 -5.50 -8.69
CA CYS A 533 -10.78 -5.95 -7.31
C CYS A 533 -9.48 -6.37 -6.60
N ILE A 534 -8.57 -7.07 -7.29
CA ILE A 534 -7.27 -7.44 -6.74
C ILE A 534 -6.39 -6.21 -6.46
N LYS A 535 -6.43 -5.20 -7.34
CA LYS A 535 -5.70 -3.94 -7.10
C LYS A 535 -6.22 -3.22 -5.86
N GLU A 536 -7.53 -3.11 -5.71
CA GLU A 536 -8.13 -2.48 -4.52
C GLU A 536 -7.88 -3.29 -3.25
N TRP A 537 -7.94 -4.63 -3.31
CA TRP A 537 -7.58 -5.50 -2.17
C TRP A 537 -6.18 -5.21 -1.64
N ARG A 538 -5.20 -4.99 -2.52
CA ARG A 538 -3.81 -4.72 -2.12
C ARG A 538 -3.63 -3.37 -1.44
N ARG A 539 -4.57 -2.43 -1.61
CA ARG A 539 -4.57 -1.11 -0.95
C ARG A 539 -5.18 -1.15 0.45
N LEU A 540 -5.91 -2.22 0.77
CA LEU A 540 -6.52 -2.39 2.07
C LEU A 540 -5.47 -2.78 3.13
N PRO A 541 -5.79 -2.59 4.43
CA PRO A 541 -4.93 -3.05 5.51
C PRO A 541 -4.58 -4.53 5.38
N HIS A 542 -3.36 -4.90 5.76
CA HIS A 542 -2.92 -6.30 5.74
C HIS A 542 -3.77 -7.23 6.63
N VAL A 543 -4.41 -6.68 7.66
CA VAL A 543 -5.31 -7.42 8.54
C VAL A 543 -6.68 -7.50 7.87
N VAL A 544 -7.15 -8.72 7.63
CA VAL A 544 -8.47 -8.95 7.05
C VAL A 544 -9.56 -8.58 8.07
N SER A 545 -10.25 -7.48 7.81
CA SER A 545 -11.38 -6.96 8.58
C SER A 545 -12.59 -6.63 7.69
N HIS A 546 -13.63 -5.99 8.26
CA HIS A 546 -14.87 -5.65 7.57
C HIS A 546 -14.70 -4.82 6.28
N ILE A 547 -13.62 -4.03 6.16
CA ILE A 547 -13.29 -3.31 4.91
C ILE A 547 -13.11 -4.24 3.69
N HIS A 548 -12.74 -5.51 3.92
CA HIS A 548 -12.54 -6.49 2.85
C HIS A 548 -13.85 -7.13 2.36
N LEU A 549 -14.94 -7.05 3.14
CA LEU A 549 -16.21 -7.72 2.83
C LEU A 549 -16.77 -7.33 1.46
N PRO A 550 -16.83 -6.04 1.06
CA PRO A 550 -17.35 -5.67 -0.25
C PRO A 550 -16.58 -6.28 -1.42
N ILE A 551 -15.27 -6.49 -1.28
CA ILE A 551 -14.45 -7.11 -2.32
C ILE A 551 -14.69 -8.63 -2.38
N LEU A 552 -14.91 -9.28 -1.23
CA LEU A 552 -15.28 -10.71 -1.19
C LEU A 552 -16.68 -10.93 -1.79
N GLN A 553 -17.63 -10.05 -1.48
CA GLN A 553 -18.96 -10.04 -2.06
C GLN A 553 -18.90 -9.82 -3.58
N ALA A 554 -18.07 -8.87 -4.03
CA ALA A 554 -17.80 -8.63 -5.45
C ALA A 554 -17.21 -9.86 -6.14
N ALA A 555 -16.28 -10.57 -5.50
CA ALA A 555 -15.68 -11.78 -6.05
C ALA A 555 -16.73 -12.87 -6.29
N GLN A 556 -17.71 -13.02 -5.39
CA GLN A 556 -18.85 -13.91 -5.64
C GLN A 556 -19.66 -13.47 -6.86
N GLN A 557 -19.99 -12.19 -6.97
CA GLN A 557 -20.77 -11.63 -8.10
C GLN A 557 -20.05 -11.78 -9.44
N ILE A 558 -18.73 -11.60 -9.48
CA ILE A 558 -17.92 -11.78 -10.68
C ILE A 558 -17.94 -13.23 -11.15
N ILE A 559 -17.89 -14.21 -10.22
CA ILE A 559 -18.01 -15.63 -10.60
C ILE A 559 -19.44 -15.94 -11.05
N GLU A 560 -20.47 -15.40 -10.38
CA GLU A 560 -21.86 -15.59 -10.82
C GLU A 560 -22.12 -14.95 -12.19
N LEU A 561 -21.43 -13.86 -12.53
CA LEU A 561 -21.44 -13.28 -13.87
C LEU A 561 -20.81 -14.23 -14.92
N GLN A 562 -19.70 -14.89 -14.59
CA GLN A 562 -19.09 -15.88 -15.47
C GLN A 562 -19.99 -17.12 -15.66
N ASP A 563 -20.58 -17.62 -14.57
CA ASP A 563 -21.53 -18.74 -14.60
C ASP A 563 -22.77 -18.39 -15.44
N ALA A 564 -23.27 -17.16 -15.31
CA ALA A 564 -24.40 -16.62 -16.07
C ALA A 564 -24.18 -16.64 -17.59
N VAL A 565 -22.96 -16.38 -18.05
CA VAL A 565 -22.61 -16.47 -19.48
C VAL A 565 -22.83 -17.89 -20.00
N GLN A 566 -22.41 -18.90 -19.23
CA GLN A 566 -22.56 -20.31 -19.62
C GLN A 566 -24.04 -20.72 -19.70
N ILE A 567 -24.86 -20.27 -18.75
CA ILE A 567 -26.33 -20.46 -18.82
C ILE A 567 -26.87 -19.86 -20.12
N HIS A 568 -26.52 -18.61 -20.43
CA HIS A 568 -27.03 -17.91 -21.60
C HIS A 568 -26.49 -18.44 -22.94
N GLN A 569 -25.30 -19.07 -22.96
CA GLN A 569 -24.81 -19.84 -24.10
C GLN A 569 -25.67 -21.09 -24.33
N GLY A 570 -26.03 -21.81 -23.27
CA GLY A 570 -26.92 -22.97 -23.32
C GLY A 570 -28.36 -22.63 -23.74
N LEU A 571 -28.83 -21.40 -23.47
CA LEU A 571 -30.15 -20.89 -23.86
C LEU A 571 -30.20 -20.31 -25.29
N GLN A 572 -29.09 -20.29 -26.03
CA GLN A 572 -29.14 -19.85 -27.43
C GLN A 572 -30.01 -20.78 -28.28
N PRO A 573 -30.71 -20.27 -29.32
CA PRO A 573 -31.60 -21.08 -30.15
C PRO A 573 -30.94 -22.32 -30.78
N THR A 574 -29.63 -22.28 -31.00
CA THR A 574 -28.83 -23.40 -31.54
C THR A 574 -28.55 -24.52 -30.53
N HIS A 575 -28.57 -24.21 -29.23
CA HIS A 575 -28.18 -25.08 -28.12
C HIS A 575 -29.34 -25.48 -27.20
N ILE A 576 -30.47 -24.80 -27.30
CA ILE A 576 -31.65 -25.05 -26.47
C ILE A 576 -32.19 -26.48 -26.70
N GLY A 577 -32.49 -27.20 -25.62
CA GLY A 577 -32.96 -28.58 -25.67
C GLY A 577 -31.89 -29.66 -25.89
N ARG A 578 -30.61 -29.31 -26.05
CA ARG A 578 -29.51 -30.30 -26.05
C ARG A 578 -29.24 -30.81 -24.63
N ASN A 579 -28.98 -32.11 -24.49
CA ASN A 579 -28.69 -32.72 -23.18
C ASN A 579 -27.43 -32.13 -22.52
N ALA A 580 -26.38 -31.83 -23.30
CA ALA A 580 -25.13 -31.28 -22.77
C ALA A 580 -25.34 -29.91 -22.09
N SER A 581 -26.00 -28.96 -22.77
CA SER A 581 -26.29 -27.63 -22.21
C SER A 581 -27.22 -27.70 -21.00
N LEU A 582 -28.19 -28.63 -21.00
CA LEU A 582 -29.06 -28.87 -19.85
C LEU A 582 -28.28 -29.39 -18.63
N HIS A 583 -27.34 -30.32 -18.82
CA HIS A 583 -26.51 -30.85 -17.74
C HIS A 583 -25.63 -29.76 -17.12
N GLU A 584 -25.02 -28.92 -17.94
CA GLU A 584 -24.23 -27.77 -17.50
C GLU A 584 -25.08 -26.77 -16.70
N MET A 585 -26.26 -26.38 -17.20
CA MET A 585 -27.18 -25.51 -16.47
C MET A 585 -27.60 -26.10 -15.11
N LYS A 586 -27.96 -27.39 -15.07
CA LYS A 586 -28.29 -28.08 -13.81
C LYS A 586 -27.12 -28.08 -12.82
N ALA A 587 -25.89 -28.23 -13.31
CA ALA A 587 -24.68 -28.18 -12.49
C ALA A 587 -24.45 -26.77 -11.91
N ILE A 588 -24.64 -25.72 -12.71
CA ILE A 588 -24.52 -24.33 -12.25
C ILE A 588 -25.60 -24.00 -11.21
N VAL A 589 -26.87 -24.32 -11.47
CA VAL A 589 -27.97 -24.11 -10.52
C VAL A 589 -27.71 -24.84 -9.19
N LYS A 590 -27.19 -26.07 -9.26
CA LYS A 590 -26.79 -26.83 -8.06
C LYS A 590 -25.64 -26.14 -7.31
N THR A 591 -24.68 -25.56 -8.03
CA THR A 591 -23.56 -24.80 -7.44
C THR A 591 -24.05 -23.54 -6.75
N TRP A 592 -24.90 -22.74 -7.40
CA TRP A 592 -25.52 -21.54 -6.82
C TRP A 592 -26.30 -21.86 -5.55
N ARG A 593 -27.03 -22.98 -5.53
CA ARG A 593 -27.76 -23.45 -4.35
C ARG A 593 -26.85 -23.70 -3.13
N ASN A 594 -25.60 -24.13 -3.36
CA ASN A 594 -24.65 -24.41 -2.29
C ASN A 594 -23.74 -23.22 -1.97
N ARG A 595 -23.64 -22.23 -2.87
CA ARG A 595 -22.88 -20.99 -2.69
C ARG A 595 -23.83 -19.87 -2.25
N LEU A 596 -24.24 -19.93 -0.99
CA LEU A 596 -25.08 -18.89 -0.38
C LEU A 596 -24.21 -17.97 0.48
N PRO A 597 -24.57 -16.68 0.61
CA PRO A 597 -23.96 -15.82 1.62
C PRO A 597 -24.15 -16.36 3.03
N VAL A 598 -23.42 -15.80 3.99
CA VAL A 598 -23.55 -16.17 5.41
C VAL A 598 -24.79 -15.49 5.98
N VAL A 599 -25.47 -16.14 6.92
CA VAL A 599 -26.69 -15.59 7.56
C VAL A 599 -26.42 -14.27 8.27
N SER A 600 -25.20 -14.00 8.70
CA SER A 600 -24.78 -12.74 9.33
C SER A 600 -24.40 -11.64 8.33
N ASP A 601 -24.28 -11.95 7.04
CA ASP A 601 -24.03 -10.93 6.02
C ASP A 601 -25.24 -10.01 5.89
N ASP A 602 -24.98 -8.77 5.49
CA ASP A 602 -25.99 -7.73 5.24
C ASP A 602 -27.10 -8.22 4.31
N LEU A 603 -28.34 -7.81 4.58
CA LEU A 603 -29.48 -8.22 3.76
C LEU A 603 -29.38 -7.63 2.35
N SER A 604 -28.71 -6.48 2.22
CA SER A 604 -28.38 -5.89 0.92
C SER A 604 -27.59 -6.84 0.01
N HIS A 605 -26.54 -7.52 0.50
CA HIS A 605 -25.80 -8.52 -0.29
C HIS A 605 -26.64 -9.75 -0.62
N TRP A 606 -27.46 -10.22 0.33
CA TRP A 606 -28.44 -11.28 0.08
C TRP A 606 -29.42 -10.89 -1.04
N SER A 607 -29.87 -9.64 -1.06
CA SER A 607 -30.79 -9.13 -2.08
C SER A 607 -30.13 -9.09 -3.46
N GLU A 608 -28.86 -8.69 -3.55
CA GLU A 608 -28.11 -8.63 -4.81
C GLU A 608 -28.00 -10.02 -5.47
N ILE A 609 -27.60 -11.02 -4.69
CA ILE A 609 -27.53 -12.41 -5.17
C ILE A 609 -28.93 -12.94 -5.51
N PHE A 610 -29.93 -12.61 -4.71
CA PHE A 610 -31.31 -13.03 -4.94
C PHE A 610 -31.85 -12.52 -6.28
N TYR A 611 -31.83 -11.20 -6.52
CA TYR A 611 -32.36 -10.62 -7.77
C TYR A 611 -31.57 -11.08 -8.99
N TRP A 612 -30.24 -11.18 -8.89
CA TRP A 612 -29.40 -11.64 -10.00
C TRP A 612 -29.81 -13.05 -10.44
N ARG A 613 -29.95 -13.97 -9.49
CA ARG A 613 -30.40 -15.34 -9.77
C ARG A 613 -31.82 -15.39 -10.30
N GLN A 614 -32.72 -14.55 -9.79
CA GLN A 614 -34.10 -14.51 -10.26
C GLN A 614 -34.21 -14.10 -11.72
N GLU A 615 -33.41 -13.14 -12.17
CA GLU A 615 -33.36 -12.75 -13.58
C GLU A 615 -32.98 -13.94 -14.47
N HIS A 616 -32.01 -14.74 -14.04
CA HIS A 616 -31.51 -15.88 -14.78
C HIS A 616 -32.49 -17.05 -14.78
N TYR A 617 -33.15 -17.30 -13.65
CA TYR A 617 -34.21 -18.30 -13.57
C TYR A 617 -35.40 -17.93 -14.46
N ARG A 618 -35.80 -16.66 -14.49
CA ARG A 618 -36.85 -16.16 -15.39
C ARG A 618 -36.44 -16.30 -16.85
N ALA A 619 -35.18 -16.01 -17.19
CA ALA A 619 -34.65 -16.18 -18.54
C ALA A 619 -34.68 -17.66 -18.99
N ILE A 620 -34.37 -18.62 -18.10
CA ILE A 620 -34.49 -20.05 -18.38
C ILE A 620 -35.94 -20.41 -18.71
N VAL A 621 -36.89 -20.02 -17.86
CA VAL A 621 -38.32 -20.31 -18.05
C VAL A 621 -38.82 -19.74 -19.38
N SER A 622 -38.59 -18.44 -19.61
CA SER A 622 -39.03 -17.75 -20.83
C SER A 622 -38.43 -18.34 -22.11
N SER A 623 -37.18 -18.81 -22.07
CA SER A 623 -36.53 -19.40 -23.24
C SER A 623 -37.12 -20.77 -23.60
N TYR A 624 -37.48 -21.60 -22.61
CA TYR A 624 -38.10 -22.90 -22.84
C TYR A 624 -39.59 -22.79 -23.22
N GLU A 625 -40.30 -21.77 -22.71
CA GLU A 625 -41.70 -21.48 -23.09
C GLU A 625 -41.80 -20.83 -24.48
N GLY A 626 -40.82 -20.01 -24.86
CA GLY A 626 -40.79 -19.27 -26.13
C GLY A 626 -40.15 -19.99 -27.32
N ALA A 627 -39.64 -21.22 -27.14
CA ALA A 627 -39.03 -22.00 -28.22
C ALA A 627 -40.07 -22.37 -29.30
N PRO A 628 -39.76 -22.23 -30.61
CA PRO A 628 -40.74 -22.42 -31.67
C PRO A 628 -41.34 -23.84 -31.66
N GLN A 629 -42.66 -23.88 -31.45
CA GLN A 629 -43.50 -25.07 -31.47
C GLN A 629 -43.47 -25.72 -32.87
N THR A 630 -42.53 -26.63 -33.10
CA THR A 630 -42.55 -27.48 -34.31
C THR A 630 -43.20 -28.85 -34.06
N THR A 631 -43.68 -29.10 -32.84
CA THR A 631 -44.46 -30.26 -32.41
C THR A 631 -45.23 -29.89 -31.12
N PRO A 632 -46.28 -30.62 -30.69
CA PRO A 632 -46.92 -30.34 -29.40
C PRO A 632 -45.86 -30.27 -28.28
N PRO A 633 -46.05 -29.44 -27.24
CA PRO A 633 -45.06 -29.29 -26.18
C PRO A 633 -44.78 -30.67 -25.59
N SER A 634 -43.61 -31.23 -25.88
CA SER A 634 -43.25 -32.51 -25.26
C SER A 634 -43.14 -32.27 -23.75
N GLU A 635 -43.66 -33.19 -22.94
CA GLU A 635 -43.55 -33.15 -21.47
C GLU A 635 -42.10 -32.89 -21.00
N VAL A 636 -41.12 -33.26 -21.82
CA VAL A 636 -39.69 -33.04 -21.61
C VAL A 636 -39.31 -31.55 -21.59
N GLN A 637 -39.88 -30.72 -22.47
CA GLN A 637 -39.60 -29.27 -22.50
C GLN A 637 -40.23 -28.55 -21.30
N ALA A 638 -41.46 -28.93 -20.92
CA ALA A 638 -42.09 -28.43 -19.70
C ALA A 638 -41.26 -28.80 -18.46
N ASN A 639 -40.74 -30.04 -18.39
CA ASN A 639 -39.83 -30.46 -17.32
C ASN A 639 -38.50 -29.68 -17.28
N HIS A 640 -38.03 -29.15 -18.41
CA HIS A 640 -36.83 -28.32 -18.45
C HIS A 640 -37.10 -26.89 -17.95
N ALA A 641 -38.27 -26.31 -18.26
CA ALA A 641 -38.70 -25.03 -17.69
C ALA A 641 -38.88 -25.11 -16.16
N MET A 642 -39.37 -26.24 -15.64
CA MET A 642 -39.54 -26.47 -14.20
C MET A 642 -38.23 -26.36 -13.39
N LEU A 643 -37.06 -26.52 -14.01
CA LEU A 643 -35.77 -26.28 -13.35
C LEU A 643 -35.68 -24.84 -12.82
N GLY A 644 -36.05 -23.86 -13.66
CA GLY A 644 -36.04 -22.44 -13.30
C GLY A 644 -37.10 -22.11 -12.24
N VAL A 645 -38.30 -22.66 -12.39
CA VAL A 645 -39.41 -22.46 -11.44
C VAL A 645 -39.06 -22.98 -10.04
N HIS A 646 -38.56 -24.21 -9.93
CA HIS A 646 -38.17 -24.78 -8.64
C HIS A 646 -36.98 -24.05 -8.00
N ALA A 647 -35.98 -23.66 -8.81
CA ALA A 647 -34.83 -22.90 -8.31
C ALA A 647 -35.24 -21.50 -7.81
N SER A 648 -36.16 -20.84 -8.52
CA SER A 648 -36.75 -19.55 -8.13
C SER A 648 -37.48 -19.66 -6.80
N ALA A 649 -38.41 -20.60 -6.66
CA ALA A 649 -39.17 -20.83 -5.43
C ALA A 649 -38.24 -21.13 -4.24
N GLN A 650 -37.20 -21.95 -4.45
CA GLN A 650 -36.22 -22.21 -3.41
C GLN A 650 -35.46 -20.95 -2.98
N SER A 651 -35.07 -20.10 -3.93
CA SER A 651 -34.39 -18.83 -3.66
C SER A 651 -35.25 -17.89 -2.81
N ILE A 652 -36.54 -17.77 -3.14
CA ILE A 652 -37.53 -16.96 -2.40
C ILE A 652 -37.64 -17.43 -0.94
N ILE A 653 -37.81 -18.75 -0.73
CA ILE A 653 -37.92 -19.33 0.61
C ILE A 653 -36.65 -19.05 1.43
N HIS A 654 -35.47 -19.17 0.83
CA HIS A 654 -34.21 -18.92 1.54
C HIS A 654 -34.06 -17.44 1.88
N TYR A 655 -34.36 -16.53 0.95
CA TYR A 655 -34.31 -15.10 1.18
C TYR A 655 -35.28 -14.66 2.28
N GLY A 656 -36.55 -15.07 2.23
CA GLY A 656 -37.54 -14.80 3.27
C GLY A 656 -37.13 -15.35 4.64
N LYS A 657 -36.55 -16.56 4.67
CA LYS A 657 -36.01 -17.16 5.91
C LYS A 657 -34.89 -16.31 6.52
N VAL A 658 -34.00 -15.73 5.72
CA VAL A 658 -32.90 -14.86 6.19
C VAL A 658 -33.44 -13.51 6.65
N ALA A 659 -34.32 -12.87 5.88
CA ALA A 659 -34.98 -11.62 6.28
C ALA A 659 -35.68 -11.75 7.65
N ARG A 660 -36.38 -12.87 7.89
CA ARG A 660 -36.96 -13.17 9.21
C ARG A 660 -35.91 -13.30 10.33
N LYS A 661 -34.74 -13.90 10.04
CA LYS A 661 -33.67 -14.04 11.03
C LYS A 661 -33.03 -12.70 11.40
N HIS A 662 -33.01 -11.75 10.47
CA HIS A 662 -32.57 -10.37 10.66
C HIS A 662 -33.62 -9.50 11.38
N GLY A 663 -34.80 -10.04 11.71
CA GLY A 663 -35.89 -9.28 12.36
C GLY A 663 -36.74 -8.45 11.39
N LEU A 664 -36.50 -8.55 10.07
CA LEU A 664 -37.20 -7.81 9.04
C LEU A 664 -38.42 -8.59 8.53
N THR A 665 -39.51 -8.55 9.30
CA THR A 665 -40.73 -9.31 9.01
C THR A 665 -41.48 -8.80 7.78
N SER A 666 -41.48 -7.49 7.51
CA SER A 666 -42.10 -6.91 6.31
C SER A 666 -41.47 -7.48 5.05
N VAL A 667 -40.13 -7.39 4.94
CA VAL A 667 -39.37 -7.90 3.79
C VAL A 667 -39.56 -9.40 3.60
N CYS A 668 -39.68 -10.16 4.69
CA CYS A 668 -40.00 -11.59 4.63
C CYS A 668 -41.37 -11.86 4.00
N LEU A 669 -42.41 -11.12 4.42
CA LEU A 669 -43.76 -11.27 3.88
C LEU A 669 -43.83 -10.84 2.41
N ASP A 670 -43.18 -9.73 2.06
CA ASP A 670 -43.12 -9.24 0.69
C ASP A 670 -42.41 -10.23 -0.23
N ALA A 671 -41.31 -10.84 0.24
CA ALA A 671 -40.61 -11.89 -0.51
C ALA A 671 -41.48 -13.13 -0.73
N LEU A 672 -42.23 -13.59 0.28
CA LEU A 672 -43.10 -14.77 0.18
C LEU A 672 -44.40 -14.49 -0.60
N GLY A 673 -44.74 -13.23 -0.83
CA GLY A 673 -45.87 -12.81 -1.66
C GLY A 673 -45.58 -12.81 -3.16
N GLN A 674 -44.31 -12.89 -3.56
CA GLN A 674 -43.85 -13.08 -4.94
C GLN A 674 -43.91 -14.56 -5.33
#